data_AF-A0A4W6BW46-F1
#
_entry.id   AF-A0A4W6BW46-F1
#
_cell.length_a   1.000
_cell.length_b   1.000
_cell.length_c   1.000
_cell.angle_alpha   90.00
_cell.angle_beta   90.00
_cell.angle_gamma   90.00
#
_symmetry.space_group_name_H-M   'P 1'
#
loop_
_entity.id
_entity.type
_entity.pdbx_description
1 polymer ?
#
loop_
_entity_poly.entity_id
_entity_poly.type
_entity_poly.pdbx_seq_one_letter_code
_entity_poly.pdbx_strand_id
1 'polypeptide(L)'
;GSTSPGSVSSTPLSIPGSCEGRGKRSSEEEGKCEDGDMGQNTILEKTREFFQMCDIENKGFINRRDMQRLNGELPLSAEELENVFDTLDSDGNGFLTLDEFSSGFSEFLFGRKISVEEGMGDQNPCNSPPEVLYQTHWEDNLARGDEDEEEKHFRMLMESLGANSVFEDPAEVRSLWAQLRRDEPHLLSNFEDFLARVTSQIIEANQEKSEMESALKRKAATHDDEIQRLYEEMEQQIKNEKDRIVLQDYERFLSRSQDLELQLSSKEKELEQLFQKQRRLECQCQELHSEQHVTKVENVKLKQTNDELARELEHTSQELILAQEQLSLLQEQSTQVHEQKEMEVYRLTEGLQRERASLLKQLDLLREMNKHLRDERDMCYQVCAIYYSAINSINGDVEELASSAMRQNLTNGACQPSCPAETRGHLQRIISIEEDHLPHLLQTDCPENIDLTPTSPRGQPVGKETSINEEGSPSPPDRLFKIVLVGNSSVGKTSLLRRFCDDCFHPGTSATVGIDYSVKTITVDDSQVALQMWDTAGQERYRSITKQFFRKADGVVVMYDITAEQSFTAVRQWLTSVKEGAGEDIPIMLLGNKTDKEIERQVQKGVGERLAKDCQMTFYECSACSGHNVVESMVHLARILKEQEDREKEKTVQLVSSPSEKREKKSCC
;
A
#
# COMPACT_ATOMS: atom_id res chain seq x y z
N GLY A 1 13.88 -59.46 20.90
CA GLY A 1 14.56 -59.18 19.62
C GLY A 1 14.80 -57.69 19.50
N SER A 2 15.81 -57.18 18.78
CA SER A 2 16.58 -57.70 17.63
C SER A 2 15.99 -57.38 16.23
N THR A 3 15.80 -56.09 15.95
CA THR A 3 16.06 -55.53 14.60
C THR A 3 16.59 -54.11 14.76
N SER A 4 17.50 -53.71 13.86
CA SER A 4 18.31 -52.48 13.93
C SER A 4 17.71 -51.35 13.05
N PRO A 5 18.18 -50.09 13.13
CA PRO A 5 17.43 -48.95 12.60
C PRO A 5 17.53 -48.78 11.07
N GLY A 6 16.56 -48.06 10.50
CA GLY A 6 16.54 -47.69 9.08
C GLY A 6 17.68 -46.75 8.69
N SER A 7 18.28 -46.99 7.52
CA SER A 7 19.42 -46.25 6.98
C SER A 7 19.03 -44.90 6.38
N VAL A 8 19.90 -43.89 6.55
CA VAL A 8 19.81 -42.60 5.85
C VAL A 8 20.03 -42.81 4.34
N SER A 9 19.10 -42.35 3.51
CA SER A 9 19.27 -42.27 2.05
C SER A 9 19.28 -40.82 1.59
N SER A 10 20.46 -40.28 1.33
CA SER A 10 20.64 -38.97 0.70
C SER A 10 20.35 -39.04 -0.79
N THR A 11 19.27 -38.40 -1.25
CA THR A 11 18.90 -38.33 -2.67
C THR A 11 18.87 -36.88 -3.12
N PRO A 12 19.74 -36.44 -4.05
CA PRO A 12 19.64 -35.10 -4.62
C PRO A 12 18.49 -35.03 -5.63
N LEU A 13 17.74 -33.92 -5.66
CA LEU A 13 16.83 -33.65 -6.77
C LEU A 13 17.62 -33.11 -7.97
N SER A 14 17.66 -33.89 -9.05
CA SER A 14 18.21 -33.45 -10.34
C SER A 14 17.25 -32.46 -11.01
N ILE A 15 17.76 -31.28 -11.37
CA ILE A 15 17.07 -30.30 -12.21
C ILE A 15 17.18 -30.75 -13.68
N PRO A 16 16.11 -30.68 -14.50
CA PRO A 16 16.20 -31.01 -15.92
C PRO A 16 17.10 -30.01 -16.67
N GLY A 17 17.98 -30.53 -17.53
CA GLY A 17 19.04 -29.75 -18.17
C GLY A 17 18.55 -28.80 -19.27
N SER A 18 19.23 -27.65 -19.39
CA SER A 18 19.14 -26.79 -20.57
C SER A 18 19.98 -27.36 -21.72
N CYS A 19 19.53 -27.18 -22.97
CA CYS A 19 20.19 -27.74 -24.14
C CYS A 19 21.52 -27.03 -24.47
N GLU A 20 22.57 -27.80 -24.78
CA GLU A 20 23.84 -27.27 -25.27
C GLU A 20 23.73 -26.78 -26.73
N GLY A 21 23.52 -25.48 -26.91
CA GLY A 21 23.62 -24.83 -28.22
C GLY A 21 25.08 -24.69 -28.66
N ARG A 22 25.52 -25.49 -29.65
CA ARG A 22 26.89 -25.41 -30.20
C ARG A 22 27.19 -24.01 -30.78
N GLY A 23 28.11 -23.29 -30.15
CA GLY A 23 28.75 -22.14 -30.79
C GLY A 23 29.58 -22.57 -32.00
N LYS A 24 29.12 -22.27 -33.21
CA LYS A 24 29.97 -22.27 -34.40
C LYS A 24 30.85 -21.02 -34.37
N ARG A 25 32.17 -21.20 -34.35
CA ARG A 25 33.08 -20.19 -34.89
C ARG A 25 32.96 -20.23 -36.42
N SER A 26 32.65 -19.11 -37.05
CA SER A 26 32.99 -18.84 -38.44
C SER A 26 34.15 -17.86 -38.45
N SER A 27 35.15 -18.14 -39.27
CA SER A 27 36.26 -17.24 -39.55
C SER A 27 35.78 -16.08 -40.41
N GLU A 28 36.13 -14.86 -40.03
CA GLU A 28 36.21 -13.74 -40.96
C GLU A 28 37.62 -13.75 -41.55
N GLU A 29 37.73 -13.99 -42.86
CA GLU A 29 38.99 -13.91 -43.61
C GLU A 29 39.14 -12.50 -44.21
N GLU A 30 40.37 -12.00 -44.30
CA GLU A 30 40.66 -10.69 -44.91
C GLU A 30 40.39 -10.72 -46.42
N GLY A 31 39.26 -10.13 -46.84
CA GLY A 31 38.85 -10.05 -48.25
C GLY A 31 38.94 -8.63 -48.80
N LYS A 32 39.87 -8.37 -49.72
CA LYS A 32 39.86 -7.15 -50.56
C LYS A 32 38.82 -7.27 -51.67
N CYS A 33 38.06 -6.21 -51.90
CA CYS A 33 37.72 -5.63 -53.21
C CYS A 33 37.47 -4.12 -52.95
N GLU A 34 38.05 -3.18 -53.68
CA GLU A 34 37.86 -2.86 -55.12
C GLU A 34 36.50 -2.18 -55.40
N ASP A 35 36.59 -1.01 -56.04
CA ASP A 35 35.55 0.00 -56.17
C ASP A 35 34.70 -0.26 -57.44
N GLY A 36 33.36 -0.26 -57.34
CA GLY A 36 32.54 -0.46 -58.54
C GLY A 36 31.10 -0.99 -58.48
N ASP A 37 30.28 -0.79 -57.42
CA ASP A 37 28.81 -0.81 -57.60
C ASP A 37 28.02 0.09 -56.62
N MET A 38 27.86 1.36 -57.02
CA MET A 38 26.96 2.32 -56.37
C MET A 38 25.52 2.30 -56.94
N GLY A 39 25.22 1.41 -57.88
CA GLY A 39 23.89 1.30 -58.49
C GLY A 39 22.98 0.36 -57.71
N GLN A 40 23.39 -0.91 -57.58
CA GLN A 40 22.53 -1.98 -57.06
C GLN A 40 22.18 -1.81 -55.58
N ASN A 41 23.11 -1.33 -54.76
CA ASN A 41 22.91 -1.14 -53.32
C ASN A 41 21.73 -0.20 -53.00
N THR A 42 21.56 0.90 -53.74
CA THR A 42 20.47 1.87 -53.50
C THR A 42 19.07 1.32 -53.81
N ILE A 43 18.99 0.28 -54.66
CA ILE A 43 17.73 -0.42 -54.96
C ILE A 43 17.44 -1.41 -53.83
N LEU A 44 18.45 -2.19 -53.39
CA LEU A 44 18.34 -3.14 -52.28
C LEU A 44 17.96 -2.46 -50.96
N GLU A 45 18.50 -1.26 -50.66
CA GLU A 45 18.10 -0.47 -49.50
C GLU A 45 16.61 -0.07 -49.57
N LYS A 46 16.14 0.45 -50.70
CA LYS A 46 14.72 0.81 -50.88
C LYS A 46 13.78 -0.40 -50.86
N THR A 47 14.23 -1.55 -51.35
CA THR A 47 13.48 -2.80 -51.26
C THR A 47 13.36 -3.28 -49.80
N ARG A 48 14.40 -3.05 -48.97
CA ARG A 48 14.33 -3.30 -47.51
C ARG A 48 13.43 -2.30 -46.78
N GLU A 49 13.50 -1.01 -47.10
CA GLU A 49 12.56 0.00 -46.58
C GLU A 49 11.10 -0.38 -46.91
N PHE A 50 10.84 -0.81 -48.14
CA PHE A 50 9.50 -1.23 -48.57
C PHE A 50 9.04 -2.52 -47.86
N PHE A 51 9.91 -3.52 -47.68
CA PHE A 51 9.61 -4.72 -46.89
C PHE A 51 9.23 -4.35 -45.44
N GLN A 52 9.94 -3.39 -44.84
CA GLN A 52 9.67 -2.93 -43.47
C GLN A 52 8.37 -2.10 -43.36
N MET A 53 7.94 -1.42 -44.43
CA MET A 53 6.61 -0.80 -44.51
C MET A 53 5.48 -1.84 -44.59
N CYS A 54 5.74 -3.01 -45.18
CA CYS A 54 4.77 -4.11 -45.24
C CYS A 54 4.68 -4.89 -43.91
N ASP A 55 5.83 -5.17 -43.27
CA ASP A 55 5.92 -5.92 -42.01
C ASP A 55 5.86 -5.01 -40.77
N ILE A 56 4.73 -4.29 -40.63
CA ILE A 56 4.44 -3.39 -39.49
C ILE A 56 4.51 -4.13 -38.14
N GLU A 57 4.29 -5.45 -38.14
CA GLU A 57 4.31 -6.31 -36.95
C GLU A 57 5.70 -6.93 -36.66
N ASN A 58 6.72 -6.68 -37.49
CA ASN A 58 8.11 -7.17 -37.36
C ASN A 58 8.19 -8.71 -37.20
N LYS A 59 7.47 -9.44 -38.05
CA LYS A 59 7.43 -10.91 -38.12
C LYS A 59 8.61 -11.53 -38.88
N GLY A 60 9.27 -10.77 -39.76
CA GLY A 60 10.32 -11.23 -40.67
C GLY A 60 9.81 -11.87 -41.97
N PHE A 61 8.50 -11.85 -42.22
CA PHE A 61 7.87 -12.40 -43.42
C PHE A 61 6.55 -11.71 -43.76
N ILE A 62 6.24 -11.56 -45.05
CA ILE A 62 5.01 -10.95 -45.57
C ILE A 62 4.08 -12.05 -46.08
N ASN A 63 2.81 -12.07 -45.65
CA ASN A 63 1.80 -12.98 -46.23
C ASN A 63 0.85 -12.24 -47.17
N ARG A 64 0.11 -12.98 -48.00
CA ARG A 64 -0.82 -12.44 -49.02
C ARG A 64 -1.78 -11.37 -48.48
N ARG A 65 -2.26 -11.48 -47.24
CA ARG A 65 -3.18 -10.48 -46.64
C ARG A 65 -2.48 -9.21 -46.17
N ASP A 66 -1.18 -9.25 -45.89
CA ASP A 66 -0.39 -8.05 -45.61
C ASP A 66 -0.03 -7.36 -46.94
N MET A 67 0.28 -8.11 -48.00
CA MET A 67 0.42 -7.58 -49.37
C MET A 67 -0.85 -6.87 -49.85
N GLN A 68 -2.03 -7.46 -49.62
CA GLN A 68 -3.33 -6.86 -49.97
C GLN A 68 -3.63 -5.53 -49.24
N ARG A 69 -2.98 -5.22 -48.11
CA ARG A 69 -3.19 -3.94 -47.38
C ARG A 69 -2.62 -2.73 -48.13
N LEU A 70 -1.71 -2.94 -49.08
CA LEU A 70 -1.11 -1.90 -49.94
C LEU A 70 -2.07 -1.34 -51.01
N ASN A 71 -3.24 -1.98 -51.19
CA ASN A 71 -4.28 -1.57 -52.14
C ASN A 71 -4.92 -0.23 -51.71
N GLY A 72 -4.27 0.86 -52.13
CA GLY A 72 -4.57 2.24 -51.75
C GLY A 72 -3.35 3.16 -51.76
N GLU A 73 -2.14 2.62 -51.54
CA GLU A 73 -0.88 3.38 -51.59
C GLU A 73 -0.09 3.17 -52.89
N LEU A 74 -0.32 2.05 -53.59
CA LEU A 74 0.23 1.77 -54.93
C LEU A 74 -0.86 1.77 -56.02
N PRO A 75 -0.53 2.15 -57.27
CA PRO A 75 -1.49 2.22 -58.38
C PRO A 75 -1.70 0.86 -59.06
N LEU A 76 -1.97 -0.19 -58.27
CA LEU A 76 -2.21 -1.56 -58.73
C LEU A 76 -3.49 -2.11 -58.10
N SER A 77 -4.23 -2.94 -58.84
CA SER A 77 -5.42 -3.62 -58.33
C SER A 77 -5.06 -4.80 -57.42
N ALA A 78 -6.02 -5.25 -56.60
CA ALA A 78 -5.82 -6.40 -55.70
C ALA A 78 -5.42 -7.68 -56.45
N GLU A 79 -5.98 -7.91 -57.64
CA GLU A 79 -5.66 -9.06 -58.49
C GLU A 79 -4.21 -8.95 -59.03
N GLU A 80 -3.73 -7.76 -59.38
CA GLU A 80 -2.34 -7.54 -59.80
C GLU A 80 -1.36 -7.71 -58.62
N LEU A 81 -1.72 -7.27 -57.41
CA LEU A 81 -0.93 -7.48 -56.19
C LEU A 81 -0.86 -8.97 -55.79
N GLU A 82 -1.91 -9.76 -56.01
CA GLU A 82 -1.85 -11.21 -55.83
C GLU A 82 -1.00 -11.90 -56.90
N ASN A 83 -1.09 -11.51 -58.17
CA ASN A 83 -0.18 -12.02 -59.21
C ASN A 83 1.29 -11.69 -58.92
N VAL A 84 1.59 -10.51 -58.35
CA VAL A 84 2.95 -10.18 -57.90
C VAL A 84 3.36 -11.05 -56.71
N PHE A 85 2.49 -11.27 -55.73
CA PHE A 85 2.76 -12.20 -54.63
C PHE A 85 3.07 -13.62 -55.14
N ASP A 86 2.24 -14.15 -56.03
CA ASP A 86 2.38 -15.48 -56.66
C ASP A 86 3.58 -15.58 -57.62
N THR A 87 4.20 -14.47 -58.00
CA THR A 87 5.46 -14.44 -58.78
C THR A 87 6.70 -14.40 -57.86
N LEU A 88 6.56 -13.87 -56.64
CA LEU A 88 7.64 -13.80 -55.64
C LEU A 88 7.70 -15.06 -54.76
N ASP A 89 6.55 -15.69 -54.48
CA ASP A 89 6.36 -16.90 -53.67
C ASP A 89 6.83 -18.16 -54.42
N SER A 90 8.14 -18.20 -54.72
CA SER A 90 8.75 -19.15 -55.65
C SER A 90 8.75 -20.61 -55.20
N ASP A 91 8.61 -20.85 -53.89
CA ASP A 91 8.39 -22.19 -53.33
C ASP A 91 6.91 -22.49 -52.98
N GLY A 92 6.02 -21.49 -53.16
CA GLY A 92 4.57 -21.61 -52.98
C GLY A 92 4.13 -21.81 -51.54
N ASN A 93 4.89 -21.28 -50.57
CA ASN A 93 4.68 -21.52 -49.15
C ASN A 93 3.61 -20.58 -48.52
N GLY A 94 3.29 -19.45 -49.17
CA GLY A 94 2.31 -18.46 -48.71
C GLY A 94 2.88 -17.30 -47.88
N PHE A 95 4.21 -17.24 -47.70
CA PHE A 95 4.95 -16.27 -46.90
C PHE A 95 6.27 -15.87 -47.59
N LEU A 96 6.39 -14.60 -48.01
CA LEU A 96 7.62 -14.04 -48.57
C LEU A 96 8.60 -13.68 -47.45
N THR A 97 9.76 -14.33 -47.41
CA THR A 97 10.89 -13.86 -46.58
C THR A 97 11.57 -12.64 -47.20
N LEU A 98 12.45 -11.99 -46.43
CA LEU A 98 13.20 -10.82 -46.91
C LEU A 98 14.09 -11.14 -48.12
N ASP A 99 14.66 -12.34 -48.20
CA ASP A 99 15.58 -12.73 -49.27
C ASP A 99 14.83 -13.11 -50.56
N GLU A 100 13.70 -13.82 -50.46
CA GLU A 100 12.78 -14.09 -51.59
C GLU A 100 12.18 -12.78 -52.13
N PHE A 101 11.73 -11.89 -51.24
CA PHE A 101 11.24 -10.58 -51.64
C PHE A 101 12.34 -9.76 -52.33
N SER A 102 13.54 -9.67 -51.76
CA SER A 102 14.63 -8.85 -52.30
C SER A 102 15.14 -9.37 -53.66
N SER A 103 15.27 -10.69 -53.81
CA SER A 103 15.69 -11.31 -55.07
C SER A 103 14.62 -11.17 -56.14
N GLY A 104 13.41 -11.69 -55.91
CA GLY A 104 12.32 -11.67 -56.88
C GLY A 104 11.85 -10.27 -57.26
N PHE A 105 11.87 -9.29 -56.34
CA PHE A 105 11.49 -7.91 -56.64
C PHE A 105 12.52 -7.22 -57.55
N SER A 106 13.80 -7.55 -57.41
CA SER A 106 14.84 -7.10 -58.34
C SER A 106 14.64 -7.72 -59.74
N GLU A 107 14.36 -9.03 -59.81
CA GLU A 107 14.12 -9.73 -61.08
C GLU A 107 12.84 -9.25 -61.78
N PHE A 108 11.78 -8.95 -61.03
CA PHE A 108 10.54 -8.35 -61.56
C PHE A 108 10.77 -6.95 -62.15
N LEU A 109 11.59 -6.11 -61.50
CA LEU A 109 11.90 -4.76 -61.97
C LEU A 109 12.84 -4.76 -63.19
N PHE A 110 13.85 -5.63 -63.23
CA PHE A 110 14.78 -5.72 -64.37
C PHE A 110 14.21 -6.53 -65.54
N GLY A 111 13.36 -7.52 -65.28
CA GLY A 111 12.77 -8.40 -66.29
C GLY A 111 11.68 -7.75 -67.15
N ARG A 112 11.00 -6.70 -66.67
CA ARG A 112 9.82 -6.13 -67.34
C ARG A 112 10.15 -5.04 -68.39
N LYS A 113 11.11 -5.30 -69.28
CA LYS A 113 11.14 -4.63 -70.59
C LYS A 113 9.95 -5.12 -71.42
N ILE A 114 9.26 -4.19 -72.08
CA ILE A 114 8.07 -4.52 -72.88
C ILE A 114 8.51 -5.26 -74.15
N SER A 115 8.23 -6.56 -74.20
CA SER A 115 8.24 -7.33 -75.44
C SER A 115 6.96 -7.05 -76.22
N VAL A 116 7.11 -6.47 -77.41
CA VAL A 116 6.26 -6.82 -78.56
C VAL A 116 7.04 -7.86 -79.36
N GLU A 117 6.33 -8.81 -79.96
CA GLU A 117 6.82 -10.04 -80.60
C GLU A 117 7.89 -9.76 -81.70
N GLU A 118 8.80 -10.66 -82.08
CA GLU A 118 8.59 -12.06 -82.49
C GLU A 118 9.83 -12.99 -82.28
N GLY A 119 9.62 -14.31 -82.37
CA GLY A 119 10.51 -15.17 -83.20
C GLY A 119 11.79 -15.79 -82.63
N MET A 120 11.65 -16.87 -81.83
CA MET A 120 12.51 -18.09 -81.81
C MET A 120 14.06 -17.99 -81.99
N GLY A 121 14.79 -18.18 -80.87
CA GLY A 121 15.93 -19.13 -80.74
C GLY A 121 17.29 -18.81 -81.41
N ASP A 122 18.42 -19.35 -80.94
CA ASP A 122 18.72 -20.25 -79.80
C ASP A 122 20.22 -20.15 -79.43
N GLN A 123 20.61 -20.64 -78.23
CA GLN A 123 21.97 -21.00 -77.76
C GLN A 123 23.01 -19.92 -77.33
N ASN A 124 23.38 -20.01 -76.04
CA ASN A 124 24.74 -20.00 -75.46
C ASN A 124 25.79 -18.93 -75.86
N PRO A 125 26.17 -18.02 -74.92
CA PRO A 125 27.47 -17.35 -74.92
C PRO A 125 28.50 -18.11 -74.06
N CYS A 126 29.71 -18.37 -74.58
CA CYS A 126 30.85 -18.79 -73.75
C CYS A 126 32.21 -18.47 -74.39
N ASN A 127 33.08 -17.81 -73.62
CA ASN A 127 34.54 -17.68 -73.76
C ASN A 127 35.18 -17.06 -75.03
N SER A 128 35.78 -15.90 -74.79
CA SER A 128 37.17 -15.54 -75.19
C SER A 128 37.41 -15.00 -76.63
N PRO A 129 38.58 -14.35 -76.89
CA PRO A 129 38.62 -13.16 -77.75
C PRO A 129 39.10 -13.38 -79.21
N PRO A 130 38.82 -12.42 -80.11
CA PRO A 130 39.41 -12.36 -81.45
C PRO A 130 40.79 -11.66 -81.44
N GLU A 131 41.84 -12.41 -81.74
CA GLU A 131 43.13 -11.89 -82.18
C GLU A 131 43.21 -11.93 -83.72
N VAL A 132 43.60 -10.82 -84.35
CA VAL A 132 44.13 -10.66 -85.73
C VAL A 132 43.50 -11.50 -86.88
N LEU A 133 42.86 -10.85 -87.87
CA LEU A 133 43.24 -10.99 -89.32
C LEU A 133 42.49 -10.04 -90.28
N TYR A 134 43.03 -9.94 -91.52
CA TYR A 134 42.53 -9.23 -92.72
C TYR A 134 42.44 -7.69 -92.61
N GLN A 135 43.03 -6.87 -93.48
CA GLN A 135 43.73 -7.06 -94.77
C GLN A 135 42.88 -7.56 -95.96
N THR A 136 42.04 -6.67 -96.48
CA THR A 136 41.60 -6.63 -97.89
C THR A 136 42.07 -5.28 -98.45
N HIS A 137 43.13 -5.23 -99.26
CA HIS A 137 43.24 -5.67 -100.65
C HIS A 137 42.41 -4.83 -101.63
N TRP A 138 43.17 -4.08 -102.42
CA TRP A 138 42.84 -3.21 -103.55
C TRP A 138 41.99 -3.87 -104.65
N GLU A 139 41.56 -3.00 -105.58
CA GLU A 139 40.94 -3.27 -106.90
C GLU A 139 39.39 -3.35 -106.95
N ASP A 140 38.75 -2.18 -106.98
CA ASP A 140 38.09 -1.77 -108.23
C ASP A 140 38.41 -0.29 -108.51
N ASN A 141 38.54 0.10 -109.78
CA ASN A 141 39.30 1.30 -110.16
C ASN A 141 38.68 2.03 -111.36
N LEU A 142 37.98 3.14 -111.11
CA LEU A 142 37.56 4.08 -112.17
C LEU A 142 37.29 5.51 -111.66
N ALA A 143 38.24 6.40 -111.97
CA ALA A 143 38.11 7.86 -112.09
C ALA A 143 37.96 8.76 -110.83
N ARG A 144 39.08 8.99 -110.11
CA ARG A 144 39.54 10.33 -109.67
C ARG A 144 41.01 10.26 -109.22
N GLY A 145 41.93 10.89 -109.96
CA GLY A 145 43.37 10.67 -109.81
C GLY A 145 44.10 11.59 -108.81
N ASP A 146 43.55 12.76 -108.51
CA ASP A 146 44.29 13.83 -107.79
C ASP A 146 43.83 14.04 -106.33
N GLU A 147 42.54 13.84 -106.02
CA GLU A 147 41.97 14.17 -104.69
C GLU A 147 42.47 13.21 -103.58
N ASP A 148 42.73 11.94 -103.91
CA ASP A 148 43.24 10.94 -102.96
C ASP A 148 44.70 11.19 -102.51
N GLU A 149 45.52 11.82 -103.36
CA GLU A 149 46.90 12.18 -102.98
C GLU A 149 46.91 13.43 -102.10
N GLU A 150 46.02 14.40 -102.33
CA GLU A 150 45.84 15.56 -101.43
C GLU A 150 45.28 15.15 -100.06
N GLU A 151 44.48 14.09 -99.97
CA GLU A 151 44.06 13.46 -98.70
C GLU A 151 45.25 12.81 -97.97
N LYS A 152 46.01 11.94 -98.65
CA LYS A 152 47.19 11.27 -98.05
C LYS A 152 48.23 12.27 -97.55
N HIS A 153 48.54 13.30 -98.34
CA HIS A 153 49.52 14.32 -97.93
C HIS A 153 49.05 15.14 -96.72
N PHE A 154 47.80 15.58 -96.69
CA PHE A 154 47.27 16.31 -95.53
C PHE A 154 47.26 15.43 -94.26
N ARG A 155 46.91 14.15 -94.41
CA ARG A 155 46.90 13.19 -93.30
C ARG A 155 48.31 12.93 -92.75
N MET A 156 49.31 12.74 -93.62
CA MET A 156 50.72 12.62 -93.20
C MET A 156 51.26 13.90 -92.53
N LEU A 157 50.80 15.08 -92.95
CA LEU A 157 51.11 16.33 -92.26
C LEU A 157 50.51 16.36 -90.85
N MET A 158 49.21 16.12 -90.71
CA MET A 158 48.53 16.11 -89.41
C MET A 158 49.08 15.02 -88.46
N GLU A 159 49.52 13.89 -89.01
CA GLU A 159 50.21 12.82 -88.27
C GLU A 159 51.62 13.23 -87.83
N SER A 160 52.43 13.81 -88.71
CA SER A 160 53.79 14.28 -88.38
C SER A 160 53.82 15.50 -87.45
N LEU A 161 52.76 16.31 -87.43
CA LEU A 161 52.55 17.39 -86.47
C LEU A 161 51.92 16.93 -85.14
N GLY A 162 51.46 15.68 -85.04
CA GLY A 162 50.71 15.17 -83.87
C GLY A 162 49.30 15.77 -83.71
N ALA A 163 48.80 16.46 -84.72
CA ALA A 163 47.56 17.24 -84.69
C ALA A 163 46.27 16.41 -84.77
N ASN A 164 46.37 15.11 -85.10
CA ASN A 164 45.24 14.19 -85.31
C ASN A 164 44.25 14.08 -84.14
N SER A 165 44.63 14.44 -82.92
CA SER A 165 43.78 14.43 -81.71
C SER A 165 43.58 15.81 -81.08
N VAL A 166 44.03 16.88 -81.74
CA VAL A 166 44.07 18.25 -81.21
C VAL A 166 42.95 19.14 -81.78
N PHE A 167 42.44 18.81 -82.97
CA PHE A 167 41.35 19.53 -83.64
C PHE A 167 40.12 18.63 -83.78
N GLU A 168 38.98 19.05 -83.22
CA GLU A 168 37.72 18.28 -83.28
C GLU A 168 37.11 18.25 -84.70
N ASP A 169 37.33 19.30 -85.49
CA ASP A 169 37.04 19.33 -86.93
C ASP A 169 38.27 19.79 -87.74
N PRO A 170 38.98 18.89 -88.44
CA PRO A 170 40.10 19.24 -89.29
C PRO A 170 39.68 19.74 -90.69
N ALA A 171 38.39 19.77 -91.05
CA ALA A 171 37.93 20.08 -92.40
C ALA A 171 38.23 21.52 -92.83
N GLU A 172 38.11 22.50 -91.93
CA GLU A 172 38.47 23.89 -92.23
C GLU A 172 39.98 24.03 -92.48
N VAL A 173 40.81 23.45 -91.61
CA VAL A 173 42.28 23.43 -91.74
C VAL A 173 42.71 22.74 -93.05
N ARG A 174 42.04 21.62 -93.40
CA ARG A 174 42.23 20.91 -94.67
C ARG A 174 41.92 21.78 -95.88
N SER A 175 40.79 22.50 -95.84
CA SER A 175 40.37 23.37 -96.94
C SER A 175 41.36 24.50 -97.18
N LEU A 176 41.87 25.12 -96.10
CA LEU A 176 42.84 26.21 -96.15
C LEU A 176 44.22 25.74 -96.65
N TRP A 177 44.69 24.58 -96.17
CA TRP A 177 45.93 23.97 -96.65
C TRP A 177 45.86 23.59 -98.14
N ALA A 178 44.76 22.97 -98.58
CA ALA A 178 44.52 22.61 -99.98
C ALA A 178 44.30 23.84 -100.88
N GLN A 179 43.94 25.00 -100.32
CA GLN A 179 43.92 26.26 -101.06
C GLN A 179 45.33 26.87 -101.17
N LEU A 180 46.06 27.03 -100.06
CA LEU A 180 47.44 27.57 -100.08
C LEU A 180 48.36 26.77 -101.01
N ARG A 181 48.25 25.43 -101.01
CA ARG A 181 49.07 24.56 -101.86
C ARG A 181 48.83 24.76 -103.37
N ARG A 182 47.68 25.29 -103.78
CA ARG A 182 47.33 25.57 -105.18
C ARG A 182 47.59 27.03 -105.57
N ASP A 183 47.19 27.98 -104.72
CA ASP A 183 47.22 29.41 -105.04
C ASP A 183 48.60 30.05 -104.75
N GLU A 184 49.20 29.79 -103.58
CA GLU A 184 50.48 30.39 -103.16
C GLU A 184 51.40 29.40 -102.41
N PRO A 185 52.04 28.44 -103.10
CA PRO A 185 52.83 27.37 -102.47
C PRO A 185 54.05 27.86 -101.68
N HIS A 186 54.47 29.12 -101.85
CA HIS A 186 55.57 29.74 -101.12
C HIS A 186 55.20 30.13 -99.66
N LEU A 187 53.91 30.20 -99.33
CA LEU A 187 53.44 30.44 -97.96
C LEU A 187 53.14 29.16 -97.18
N LEU A 188 53.06 28.00 -97.85
CA LEU A 188 52.65 26.73 -97.25
C LEU A 188 53.50 26.36 -96.03
N SER A 189 54.84 26.46 -96.14
CA SER A 189 55.77 26.20 -95.03
C SER A 189 55.52 27.11 -93.82
N ASN A 190 55.14 28.37 -94.00
CA ASN A 190 54.85 29.28 -92.87
C ASN A 190 53.56 28.89 -92.15
N PHE A 191 52.59 28.34 -92.88
CA PHE A 191 51.33 27.82 -92.33
C PHE A 191 51.53 26.48 -91.63
N GLU A 192 52.36 25.58 -92.19
CA GLU A 192 52.77 24.32 -91.58
C GLU A 192 53.57 24.57 -90.29
N ASP A 193 54.53 25.51 -90.30
CA ASP A 193 55.24 25.98 -89.10
C ASP A 193 54.30 26.63 -88.07
N PHE A 194 53.21 27.27 -88.50
CA PHE A 194 52.21 27.85 -87.59
C PHE A 194 51.37 26.75 -86.93
N LEU A 195 50.84 25.80 -87.71
CA LEU A 195 50.14 24.63 -87.19
C LEU A 195 51.02 23.82 -86.23
N ALA A 196 52.30 23.62 -86.55
CA ALA A 196 53.27 22.94 -85.68
C ALA A 196 53.36 23.62 -84.30
N ARG A 197 53.52 24.95 -84.26
CA ARG A 197 53.63 25.72 -83.01
C ARG A 197 52.33 25.75 -82.21
N VAL A 198 51.18 25.91 -82.85
CA VAL A 198 49.87 25.88 -82.19
C VAL A 198 49.59 24.49 -81.63
N THR A 199 49.86 23.44 -82.39
CA THR A 199 49.66 22.05 -81.96
C THR A 199 50.57 21.69 -80.79
N SER A 200 51.86 22.08 -80.84
CA SER A 200 52.80 21.89 -79.72
C SER A 200 52.29 22.58 -78.45
N GLN A 201 51.88 23.85 -78.53
CA GLN A 201 51.35 24.59 -77.38
C GLN A 201 50.07 23.99 -76.78
N ILE A 202 49.17 23.44 -77.61
CA ILE A 202 47.95 22.77 -77.11
C ILE A 202 48.27 21.41 -76.49
N ILE A 203 49.23 20.65 -77.05
CA ILE A 203 49.72 19.39 -76.46
C ILE A 203 50.42 19.66 -75.13
N GLU A 204 51.29 20.65 -75.06
CA GLU A 204 51.99 21.10 -73.85
C GLU A 204 50.97 21.51 -72.77
N ALA A 205 50.00 22.37 -73.09
CA ALA A 205 48.97 22.81 -72.14
C ALA A 205 48.04 21.67 -71.67
N ASN A 206 47.70 20.71 -72.55
CA ASN A 206 46.94 19.52 -72.17
C ASN A 206 47.75 18.56 -71.29
N GLN A 207 49.06 18.45 -71.52
CA GLN A 207 49.97 17.68 -70.67
C GLN A 207 50.11 18.33 -69.29
N GLU A 208 50.35 19.65 -69.20
CA GLU A 208 50.39 20.38 -67.93
C GLU A 208 49.08 20.24 -67.15
N LYS A 209 47.92 20.33 -67.83
CA LYS A 209 46.60 20.09 -67.24
C LYS A 209 46.49 18.66 -66.69
N SER A 210 46.87 17.65 -67.47
CA SER A 210 46.85 16.24 -67.07
C SER A 210 47.73 15.98 -65.85
N GLU A 211 48.93 16.55 -65.82
CA GLU A 211 49.84 16.49 -64.69
C GLU A 211 49.26 17.16 -63.44
N MET A 212 48.65 18.35 -63.59
CA MET A 212 47.99 19.06 -62.50
C MET A 212 46.78 18.30 -61.94
N GLU A 213 45.94 17.71 -62.80
CA GLU A 213 44.85 16.82 -62.40
C GLU A 213 45.38 15.58 -61.67
N SER A 214 46.47 14.98 -62.14
CA SER A 214 47.12 13.83 -61.47
C SER A 214 47.66 14.19 -60.08
N ALA A 215 48.16 15.42 -59.91
CA ALA A 215 48.68 15.92 -58.63
C ALA A 215 47.54 16.22 -57.66
N LEU A 216 46.45 16.81 -58.15
CA LEU A 216 45.25 17.09 -57.35
C LEU A 216 44.54 15.79 -56.91
N LYS A 217 44.39 14.81 -57.82
CA LYS A 217 43.83 13.48 -57.49
C LYS A 217 44.67 12.75 -56.44
N ARG A 218 46.00 12.74 -56.58
CA ARG A 218 46.91 12.19 -55.56
C ARG A 218 46.78 12.90 -54.22
N LYS A 219 46.66 14.24 -54.21
CA LYS A 219 46.53 15.01 -52.97
C LYS A 219 45.18 14.79 -52.28
N ALA A 220 44.08 14.65 -53.05
CA ALA A 220 42.78 14.26 -52.52
C ALA A 220 42.88 12.91 -51.80
N ALA A 221 43.34 11.86 -52.51
CA ALA A 221 43.50 10.53 -51.94
C ALA A 221 44.35 10.51 -50.66
N THR A 222 45.47 11.27 -50.59
CA THR A 222 46.26 11.35 -49.35
C THR A 222 45.56 12.03 -48.17
N HIS A 223 44.60 12.91 -48.43
CA HIS A 223 43.75 13.49 -47.38
C HIS A 223 42.61 12.56 -47.01
N ASP A 224 42.03 11.84 -47.96
CA ASP A 224 41.01 10.81 -47.70
C ASP A 224 41.61 9.67 -46.84
N ASP A 225 42.82 9.20 -47.14
CA ASP A 225 43.61 8.27 -46.32
C ASP A 225 43.87 8.80 -44.88
N GLU A 226 44.10 10.10 -44.73
CA GLU A 226 44.34 10.75 -43.44
C GLU A 226 43.05 10.86 -42.62
N ILE A 227 41.94 11.23 -43.26
CA ILE A 227 40.60 11.27 -42.68
C ILE A 227 40.15 9.88 -42.24
N GLN A 228 40.35 8.85 -43.08
CA GLN A 228 40.00 7.46 -42.78
C GLN A 228 40.70 6.94 -41.52
N ARG A 229 42.03 7.14 -41.42
CA ARG A 229 42.81 6.75 -40.23
C ARG A 229 42.37 7.47 -38.95
N LEU A 230 41.97 8.75 -39.06
CA LEU A 230 41.46 9.51 -37.92
C LEU A 230 40.08 9.01 -37.45
N TYR A 231 39.22 8.55 -38.36
CA TYR A 231 37.97 7.88 -38.00
C TYR A 231 38.22 6.53 -37.31
N GLU A 232 39.12 5.72 -37.85
CA GLU A 232 39.50 4.41 -37.26
C GLU A 232 40.10 4.57 -35.85
N GLU A 233 41.00 5.53 -35.64
CA GLU A 233 41.54 5.81 -34.31
C GLU A 233 40.46 6.30 -33.34
N MET A 234 39.59 7.23 -33.79
CA MET A 234 38.49 7.75 -32.96
C MET A 234 37.50 6.65 -32.57
N GLU A 235 37.12 5.75 -33.50
CA GLU A 235 36.22 4.64 -33.20
C GLU A 235 36.85 3.64 -32.22
N GLN A 236 38.14 3.32 -32.38
CA GLN A 236 38.84 2.46 -31.44
C GLN A 236 38.98 3.11 -30.04
N GLN A 237 39.19 4.42 -29.95
CA GLN A 237 39.15 5.15 -28.67
C GLN A 237 37.75 5.10 -28.03
N ILE A 238 36.68 5.33 -28.81
CA ILE A 238 35.28 5.24 -28.37
C ILE A 238 34.95 3.82 -27.86
N LYS A 239 35.44 2.78 -28.56
CA LYS A 239 35.28 1.37 -28.17
C LYS A 239 35.97 1.07 -26.84
N ASN A 240 37.26 1.43 -26.71
CA ASN A 240 38.03 1.24 -25.49
C ASN A 240 37.38 1.93 -24.27
N GLU A 241 36.84 3.14 -24.44
CA GLU A 241 36.19 3.88 -23.36
C GLU A 241 34.80 3.28 -23.01
N LYS A 242 34.01 2.85 -23.99
CA LYS A 242 32.77 2.09 -23.75
C LYS A 242 33.04 0.83 -22.92
N ASP A 243 34.03 0.02 -23.32
CA ASP A 243 34.38 -1.22 -22.63
C ASP A 243 34.86 -0.95 -21.19
N ARG A 244 35.62 0.14 -20.98
CA ARG A 244 36.05 0.61 -19.65
C ARG A 244 34.87 0.97 -18.75
N ILE A 245 33.87 1.69 -19.28
CA ILE A 245 32.65 2.07 -18.54
C ILE A 245 31.83 0.83 -18.19
N VAL A 246 31.63 -0.09 -19.14
CA VAL A 246 30.90 -1.35 -18.94
C VAL A 246 31.55 -2.20 -17.84
N LEU A 247 32.88 -2.33 -17.84
CA LEU A 247 33.60 -3.03 -16.76
C LEU A 247 33.41 -2.36 -15.39
N GLN A 248 33.52 -1.03 -15.32
CA GLN A 248 33.35 -0.28 -14.08
C GLN A 248 31.93 -0.38 -13.51
N ASP A 249 30.90 -0.35 -14.37
CA ASP A 249 29.51 -0.51 -13.93
C ASP A 249 29.17 -1.96 -13.58
N TYR A 250 29.83 -2.95 -14.20
CA TYR A 250 29.75 -4.36 -13.77
C TYR A 250 30.35 -4.59 -12.38
N GLU A 251 31.51 -3.99 -12.07
CA GLU A 251 32.12 -4.04 -10.73
C GLU A 251 31.23 -3.34 -9.67
N ARG A 252 30.67 -2.17 -10.00
CA ARG A 252 29.69 -1.46 -9.15
C ARG A 252 28.43 -2.30 -8.90
N PHE A 253 27.93 -2.97 -9.94
CA PHE A 253 26.77 -3.85 -9.84
C PHE A 253 27.06 -5.05 -8.92
N LEU A 254 28.21 -5.72 -9.07
CA LEU A 254 28.66 -6.82 -8.21
C LEU A 254 28.76 -6.39 -6.74
N SER A 255 29.47 -5.30 -6.45
CA SER A 255 29.62 -4.77 -5.09
C SER A 255 28.27 -4.43 -4.47
N ARG A 256 27.38 -3.76 -5.22
CA ARG A 256 26.04 -3.40 -4.73
C ARG A 256 25.13 -4.62 -4.55
N SER A 257 25.28 -5.65 -5.38
CA SER A 257 24.56 -6.93 -5.23
C SER A 257 25.00 -7.65 -3.96
N GLN A 258 26.31 -7.68 -3.68
CA GLN A 258 26.86 -8.30 -2.46
C GLN A 258 26.42 -7.56 -1.19
N ASP A 259 26.41 -6.22 -1.20
CA ASP A 259 25.88 -5.41 -0.10
C ASP A 259 24.39 -5.70 0.16
N LEU A 260 23.58 -5.84 -0.89
CA LEU A 260 22.17 -6.19 -0.79
C LEU A 260 21.96 -7.62 -0.26
N GLU A 261 22.76 -8.58 -0.69
CA GLU A 261 22.73 -9.96 -0.19
C GLU A 261 23.12 -10.04 1.30
N LEU A 262 24.14 -9.28 1.72
CA LEU A 262 24.49 -9.15 3.14
C LEU A 262 23.35 -8.53 3.96
N GLN A 263 22.71 -7.45 3.47
CA GLN A 263 21.55 -6.85 4.11
C GLN A 263 20.35 -7.80 4.21
N LEU A 264 20.06 -8.56 3.15
CA LEU A 264 19.02 -9.59 3.15
C LEU A 264 19.32 -10.67 4.20
N SER A 265 20.55 -11.19 4.25
CA SER A 265 20.95 -12.19 5.26
C SER A 265 20.88 -11.66 6.70
N SER A 266 21.03 -10.34 6.92
CA SER A 266 20.82 -9.70 8.22
C SER A 266 19.33 -9.64 8.57
N LYS A 267 18.48 -9.24 7.62
CA LYS A 267 17.03 -9.12 7.82
C LYS A 267 16.35 -10.48 7.97
N GLU A 268 16.85 -11.52 7.30
CA GLU A 268 16.43 -12.91 7.50
C GLU A 268 16.73 -13.39 8.94
N LYS A 269 17.91 -13.08 9.48
CA LYS A 269 18.27 -13.38 10.88
C LYS A 269 17.43 -12.60 11.89
N GLU A 270 17.07 -11.34 11.59
CA GLU A 270 16.14 -10.55 12.40
C GLU A 270 14.73 -11.16 12.40
N LEU A 271 14.24 -11.61 11.23
CA LEU A 271 12.94 -12.28 11.10
C LEU A 271 12.90 -13.61 11.86
N GLU A 272 13.93 -14.45 11.77
CA GLU A 272 14.01 -15.70 12.53
C GLU A 272 14.01 -15.46 14.05
N GLN A 273 14.73 -14.43 14.54
CA GLN A 273 14.67 -14.03 15.95
C GLN A 273 13.26 -13.57 16.37
N LEU A 274 12.54 -12.86 15.49
CA LEU A 274 11.15 -12.44 15.74
C LEU A 274 10.19 -13.64 15.74
N PHE A 275 10.35 -14.62 14.84
CA PHE A 275 9.56 -15.86 14.86
C PHE A 275 9.81 -16.70 16.12
N GLN A 276 11.07 -16.82 16.57
CA GLN A 276 11.39 -17.48 17.83
C GLN A 276 10.78 -16.75 19.04
N LYS A 277 10.80 -15.41 19.05
CA LYS A 277 10.13 -14.60 20.09
C LYS A 277 8.61 -14.76 20.05
N GLN A 278 8.00 -14.79 18.86
CA GLN A 278 6.57 -15.02 18.70
C GLN A 278 6.16 -16.40 19.25
N ARG A 279 6.86 -17.48 18.88
CA ARG A 279 6.57 -18.82 19.41
C ARG A 279 6.63 -18.89 20.94
N ARG A 280 7.63 -18.23 21.57
CA ARG A 280 7.73 -18.17 23.05
C ARG A 280 6.52 -17.46 23.67
N LEU A 281 6.09 -16.34 23.09
CA LEU A 281 4.90 -15.61 23.54
C LEU A 281 3.61 -16.41 23.33
N GLU A 282 3.51 -17.16 22.23
CA GLU A 282 2.37 -18.06 21.96
C GLU A 282 2.28 -19.19 22.98
N CYS A 283 3.41 -19.82 23.35
CA CYS A 283 3.46 -20.80 24.45
C CYS A 283 3.03 -20.17 25.78
N GLN A 284 3.58 -18.99 26.14
CA GLN A 284 3.21 -18.30 27.38
C GLN A 284 1.72 -17.93 27.44
N CYS A 285 1.13 -17.52 26.32
CA CYS A 285 -0.32 -17.27 26.24
C CYS A 285 -1.15 -18.56 26.40
N GLN A 286 -0.68 -19.70 25.89
CA GLN A 286 -1.34 -21.00 26.08
C GLN A 286 -1.23 -21.49 27.53
N GLU A 287 -0.06 -21.35 28.15
CA GLU A 287 0.18 -21.67 29.56
C GLU A 287 -0.74 -20.85 30.46
N LEU A 288 -0.72 -19.52 30.34
CA LEU A 288 -1.59 -18.60 31.11
C LEU A 288 -3.08 -18.88 30.89
N HIS A 289 -3.50 -19.25 29.68
CA HIS A 289 -4.90 -19.61 29.43
C HIS A 289 -5.29 -20.94 30.10
N SER A 290 -4.36 -21.90 30.19
CA SER A 290 -4.59 -23.14 30.92
C SER A 290 -4.68 -22.92 32.45
N GLU A 291 -3.83 -22.05 33.01
CA GLU A 291 -3.90 -21.64 34.42
C GLU A 291 -5.20 -20.88 34.72
N GLN A 292 -5.62 -19.98 33.82
CA GLN A 292 -6.90 -19.28 33.91
C GLN A 292 -8.09 -20.26 33.85
N HIS A 293 -7.99 -21.35 33.09
CA HIS A 293 -9.03 -22.37 33.05
C HIS A 293 -9.08 -23.19 34.36
N VAL A 294 -7.93 -23.63 34.88
CA VAL A 294 -7.83 -24.36 36.16
C VAL A 294 -8.38 -23.52 37.31
N THR A 295 -7.90 -22.29 37.47
CA THR A 295 -8.35 -21.37 38.53
C THR A 295 -9.85 -21.05 38.41
N LYS A 296 -10.41 -20.96 37.20
CA LYS A 296 -11.86 -20.81 37.01
C LYS A 296 -12.64 -22.05 37.47
N VAL A 297 -12.15 -23.26 37.20
CA VAL A 297 -12.77 -24.51 37.68
C VAL A 297 -12.67 -24.62 39.20
N GLU A 298 -11.56 -24.20 39.81
CA GLU A 298 -11.39 -24.18 41.26
C GLU A 298 -12.32 -23.17 41.94
N ASN A 299 -12.48 -21.96 41.39
CA ASN A 299 -13.45 -20.98 41.89
C ASN A 299 -14.90 -21.51 41.85
N VAL A 300 -15.27 -22.26 40.81
CA VAL A 300 -16.61 -22.90 40.74
C VAL A 300 -16.78 -23.96 41.83
N LYS A 301 -15.75 -24.79 42.09
CA LYS A 301 -15.77 -25.78 43.19
C LYS A 301 -15.86 -25.10 44.56
N LEU A 302 -15.04 -24.09 44.81
CA LEU A 302 -15.04 -23.32 46.06
C LEU A 302 -16.39 -22.66 46.32
N LYS A 303 -17.01 -22.09 45.27
CA LYS A 303 -18.38 -21.58 45.35
C LYS A 303 -19.37 -22.69 45.70
N GLN A 304 -19.33 -23.83 45.02
CA GLN A 304 -20.22 -24.97 45.33
C GLN A 304 -20.09 -25.44 46.79
N THR A 305 -18.86 -25.52 47.34
CA THR A 305 -18.66 -25.87 48.75
C THR A 305 -19.14 -24.78 49.71
N ASN A 306 -19.04 -23.50 49.34
CA ASN A 306 -19.56 -22.39 50.14
C ASN A 306 -21.10 -22.35 50.12
N ASP A 307 -21.71 -22.62 48.96
CA ASP A 307 -23.15 -22.73 48.78
C ASP A 307 -23.74 -24.00 49.45
N GLU A 308 -22.92 -25.01 49.77
CA GLU A 308 -23.27 -26.17 50.62
C GLU A 308 -23.19 -25.81 52.11
N LEU A 309 -22.04 -25.29 52.57
CA LEU A 309 -21.84 -24.87 53.96
C LEU A 309 -22.85 -23.80 54.40
N ALA A 310 -23.27 -22.91 53.50
CA ALA A 310 -24.33 -21.95 53.76
C ALA A 310 -25.69 -22.62 54.04
N ARG A 311 -26.02 -23.71 53.33
CA ARG A 311 -27.25 -24.49 53.56
C ARG A 311 -27.18 -25.34 54.82
N GLU A 312 -26.02 -25.90 55.15
CA GLU A 312 -25.80 -26.58 56.44
C GLU A 312 -25.92 -25.60 57.63
N LEU A 313 -25.39 -24.38 57.48
CA LEU A 313 -25.53 -23.32 58.47
C LEU A 313 -26.98 -22.83 58.60
N GLU A 314 -27.71 -22.71 57.49
CA GLU A 314 -29.13 -22.36 57.52
C GLU A 314 -29.97 -23.46 58.19
N HIS A 315 -29.74 -24.73 57.86
CA HIS A 315 -30.40 -25.89 58.48
C HIS A 315 -30.18 -25.92 60.00
N THR A 316 -28.92 -25.84 60.44
CA THR A 316 -28.58 -25.86 61.88
C THR A 316 -29.10 -24.62 62.62
N SER A 317 -29.23 -23.48 61.94
CA SER A 317 -29.91 -22.28 62.47
C SER A 317 -31.43 -22.51 62.64
N GLN A 318 -32.09 -23.14 61.67
CA GLN A 318 -33.51 -23.51 61.77
C GLN A 318 -33.77 -24.54 62.88
N GLU A 319 -32.90 -25.55 63.02
CA GLU A 319 -32.96 -26.51 64.14
C GLU A 319 -32.77 -25.83 65.50
N LEU A 320 -31.86 -24.85 65.60
CA LEU A 320 -31.64 -24.07 66.81
C LEU A 320 -32.86 -23.22 67.19
N ILE A 321 -33.54 -22.61 66.20
CA ILE A 321 -34.79 -21.86 66.42
C ILE A 321 -35.89 -22.80 66.95
N LEU A 322 -36.10 -23.96 66.33
CA LEU A 322 -37.09 -24.94 66.79
C LEU A 322 -36.78 -25.46 68.21
N ALA A 323 -35.50 -25.62 68.56
CA ALA A 323 -35.09 -25.97 69.91
C ALA A 323 -35.34 -24.83 70.93
N GLN A 324 -35.15 -23.56 70.53
CA GLN A 324 -35.48 -22.40 71.36
C GLN A 324 -37.00 -22.26 71.58
N GLU A 325 -37.82 -22.49 70.56
CA GLU A 325 -39.29 -22.51 70.67
C GLU A 325 -39.76 -23.61 71.64
N GLN A 326 -39.21 -24.82 71.53
CA GLN A 326 -39.51 -25.92 72.48
C GLN A 326 -39.11 -25.59 73.91
N LEU A 327 -37.93 -24.95 74.12
CA LEU A 327 -37.50 -24.50 75.43
C LEU A 327 -38.41 -23.40 75.99
N SER A 328 -38.88 -22.47 75.15
CA SER A 328 -39.85 -21.42 75.53
C SER A 328 -41.18 -22.03 75.98
N LEU A 329 -41.72 -23.00 75.23
CA LEU A 329 -42.95 -23.70 75.60
C LEU A 329 -42.81 -24.49 76.92
N LEU A 330 -41.67 -25.13 77.16
CA LEU A 330 -41.39 -25.82 78.42
C LEU A 330 -41.21 -24.84 79.59
N GLN A 331 -40.63 -23.66 79.36
CA GLN A 331 -40.58 -22.59 80.36
C GLN A 331 -41.98 -22.07 80.70
N GLU A 332 -42.83 -21.83 79.70
CA GLU A 332 -44.22 -21.38 79.92
C GLU A 332 -45.04 -22.42 80.69
N GLN A 333 -44.95 -23.70 80.32
CA GLN A 333 -45.60 -24.79 81.08
C GLN A 333 -45.09 -24.87 82.51
N SER A 334 -43.80 -24.66 82.74
CA SER A 334 -43.20 -24.61 84.08
C SER A 334 -43.75 -23.44 84.91
N THR A 335 -43.90 -22.25 84.33
CA THR A 335 -44.50 -21.08 85.01
C THR A 335 -45.98 -21.27 85.27
N GLN A 336 -46.78 -21.78 84.32
CA GLN A 336 -48.20 -22.09 84.54
C GLN A 336 -48.40 -23.11 85.67
N VAL A 337 -47.55 -24.15 85.74
CA VAL A 337 -47.57 -25.14 86.83
C VAL A 337 -47.09 -24.54 88.16
N HIS A 338 -46.24 -23.51 88.13
CA HIS A 338 -45.85 -22.77 89.34
C HIS A 338 -47.01 -21.92 89.87
N GLU A 339 -47.64 -21.10 89.01
CA GLU A 339 -48.81 -20.28 89.34
C GLU A 339 -49.99 -21.12 89.87
N GLN A 340 -50.25 -22.28 89.25
CA GLN A 340 -51.28 -23.21 89.74
C GLN A 340 -50.97 -23.68 91.18
N LYS A 341 -49.71 -24.02 91.48
CA LYS A 341 -49.29 -24.43 92.84
C LYS A 341 -49.39 -23.28 93.83
N GLU A 342 -49.00 -22.06 93.46
CA GLU A 342 -49.18 -20.89 94.32
C GLU A 342 -50.65 -20.62 94.62
N MET A 343 -51.53 -20.74 93.62
CA MET A 343 -52.99 -20.62 93.79
C MET A 343 -53.59 -21.73 94.65
N GLU A 344 -53.12 -22.98 94.55
CA GLU A 344 -53.52 -24.06 95.45
C GLU A 344 -53.05 -23.81 96.89
N VAL A 345 -51.78 -23.42 97.08
CA VAL A 345 -51.23 -23.05 98.39
C VAL A 345 -52.00 -21.87 98.99
N TYR A 346 -52.37 -20.86 98.20
CA TYR A 346 -53.20 -19.74 98.64
C TYR A 346 -54.58 -20.22 99.11
N ARG A 347 -55.27 -21.07 98.33
CA ARG A 347 -56.60 -21.61 98.70
C ARG A 347 -56.54 -22.49 99.95
N LEU A 348 -55.50 -23.32 100.11
CA LEU A 348 -55.26 -24.10 101.33
C LEU A 348 -55.00 -23.20 102.54
N THR A 349 -54.17 -22.16 102.38
CA THR A 349 -53.89 -21.17 103.44
C THR A 349 -55.15 -20.42 103.84
N GLU A 350 -55.97 -19.99 102.88
CA GLU A 350 -57.23 -19.29 103.14
C GLU A 350 -58.25 -20.22 103.83
N GLY A 351 -58.34 -21.49 103.43
CA GLY A 351 -59.12 -22.52 104.11
C GLY A 351 -58.69 -22.69 105.57
N LEU A 352 -57.38 -22.83 105.81
CA LEU A 352 -56.81 -22.96 107.15
C LEU A 352 -57.08 -21.72 108.04
N GLN A 353 -57.08 -20.51 107.48
CA GLN A 353 -57.47 -19.31 108.25
C GLN A 353 -58.98 -19.29 108.56
N ARG A 354 -59.85 -19.79 107.68
CA ARG A 354 -61.29 -19.95 107.98
C ARG A 354 -61.52 -20.96 109.11
N GLU A 355 -60.85 -22.11 109.08
CA GLU A 355 -60.92 -23.12 110.15
C GLU A 355 -60.38 -22.56 111.46
N ARG A 356 -59.21 -21.90 111.45
CA ARG A 356 -58.64 -21.22 112.62
C ARG A 356 -59.58 -20.17 113.20
N ALA A 357 -60.26 -19.37 112.37
CA ALA A 357 -61.24 -18.39 112.81
C ALA A 357 -62.51 -19.05 113.40
N SER A 358 -62.90 -20.21 112.88
CA SER A 358 -63.99 -21.02 113.45
C SER A 358 -63.62 -21.61 114.82
N LEU A 359 -62.42 -22.18 114.94
CA LEU A 359 -61.87 -22.70 116.20
C LEU A 359 -61.68 -21.61 117.26
N LEU A 360 -61.26 -20.40 116.86
CA LEU A 360 -61.21 -19.24 117.75
C LEU A 360 -62.60 -18.84 118.25
N LYS A 361 -63.62 -18.80 117.37
CA LYS A 361 -65.02 -18.56 117.79
C LYS A 361 -65.55 -19.63 118.74
N GLN A 362 -65.19 -20.90 118.53
CA GLN A 362 -65.53 -21.98 119.47
C GLN A 362 -64.81 -21.82 120.82
N LEU A 363 -63.52 -21.44 120.81
CA LEU A 363 -62.75 -21.15 122.02
C LEU A 363 -63.35 -19.96 122.79
N ASP A 364 -63.78 -18.91 122.10
CA ASP A 364 -64.41 -17.73 122.71
C ASP A 364 -65.83 -18.04 123.21
N LEU A 365 -66.60 -18.89 122.51
CA LEU A 365 -67.87 -19.41 123.04
C LEU A 365 -67.66 -20.23 124.32
N LEU A 366 -66.62 -21.08 124.36
CA LEU A 366 -66.24 -21.84 125.55
C LEU A 366 -65.73 -20.94 126.68
N ARG A 367 -65.05 -19.82 126.37
CA ARG A 367 -64.64 -18.80 127.35
C ARG A 367 -65.86 -18.07 127.92
N GLU A 368 -66.78 -17.63 127.08
CA GLU A 368 -68.01 -16.94 127.53
C GLU A 368 -68.91 -17.88 128.34
N MET A 369 -68.99 -19.16 127.98
CA MET A 369 -69.67 -20.18 128.79
C MET A 369 -68.95 -20.44 130.13
N ASN A 370 -67.61 -20.54 130.14
CA ASN A 370 -66.84 -20.66 131.39
C ASN A 370 -66.94 -19.41 132.27
N LYS A 371 -67.10 -18.23 131.67
CA LYS A 371 -67.39 -16.98 132.36
C LYS A 371 -68.81 -17.02 132.94
N HIS A 372 -69.83 -17.35 132.16
CA HIS A 372 -71.22 -17.48 132.64
C HIS A 372 -71.33 -18.49 133.80
N LEU A 373 -70.63 -19.64 133.72
CA LEU A 373 -70.57 -20.62 134.82
C LEU A 373 -69.82 -20.12 136.05
N ARG A 374 -68.88 -19.17 135.90
CA ARG A 374 -68.25 -18.45 137.03
C ARG A 374 -69.20 -17.40 137.58
N ASP A 375 -69.87 -16.63 136.73
CA ASP A 375 -70.82 -15.59 137.13
C ASP A 375 -72.03 -16.21 137.88
N GLU A 376 -72.54 -17.37 137.45
CA GLU A 376 -73.54 -18.16 138.17
C GLU A 376 -73.01 -18.71 139.50
N ARG A 377 -71.79 -19.27 139.51
CA ARG A 377 -71.15 -19.77 140.74
C ARG A 377 -70.91 -18.63 141.74
N ASP A 378 -70.51 -17.46 141.26
CA ASP A 378 -70.14 -16.32 142.09
C ASP A 378 -71.39 -15.56 142.55
N MET A 379 -72.47 -15.54 141.77
CA MET A 379 -73.82 -15.21 142.23
C MET A 379 -74.30 -16.18 143.32
N CYS A 380 -74.04 -17.48 143.18
CA CYS A 380 -74.36 -18.48 144.20
C CYS A 380 -73.53 -18.26 145.49
N TYR A 381 -72.23 -17.94 145.36
CA TYR A 381 -71.41 -17.48 146.49
C TYR A 381 -71.95 -16.19 147.11
N GLN A 382 -72.48 -15.25 146.33
CA GLN A 382 -73.00 -13.99 146.84
C GLN A 382 -74.34 -14.17 147.58
N VAL A 383 -75.21 -15.08 147.12
CA VAL A 383 -76.39 -15.54 147.88
C VAL A 383 -75.97 -16.22 149.18
N CYS A 384 -74.93 -17.06 149.15
CA CYS A 384 -74.39 -17.73 150.34
C CYS A 384 -73.74 -16.73 151.32
N ALA A 385 -73.05 -15.70 150.81
CA ALA A 385 -72.45 -14.62 151.59
C ALA A 385 -73.50 -13.74 152.26
N ILE A 386 -74.61 -13.42 151.59
CA ILE A 386 -75.76 -12.75 152.21
C ILE A 386 -76.28 -13.59 153.39
N TYR A 387 -76.44 -14.90 153.21
CA TYR A 387 -76.92 -15.80 154.26
C TYR A 387 -75.96 -15.90 155.48
N TYR A 388 -74.64 -15.85 155.26
CA TYR A 388 -73.65 -15.83 156.35
C TYR A 388 -73.46 -14.45 157.01
N SER A 389 -73.64 -13.35 156.26
CA SER A 389 -73.46 -11.98 156.74
C SER A 389 -74.43 -11.58 157.85
N ALA A 390 -75.56 -12.27 157.98
CA ALA A 390 -76.58 -12.01 158.99
C ALA A 390 -76.24 -12.55 160.39
N ILE A 391 -75.17 -13.36 160.54
CA ILE A 391 -74.87 -14.08 161.80
C ILE A 391 -73.56 -13.66 162.48
N ASN A 392 -72.52 -13.24 161.74
CA ASN A 392 -71.20 -12.92 162.32
C ASN A 392 -70.84 -11.44 162.25
N SER A 393 -71.40 -10.66 163.18
CA SER A 393 -70.74 -9.44 163.67
C SER A 393 -69.82 -9.81 164.84
N ILE A 394 -68.57 -10.22 164.57
CA ILE A 394 -67.44 -10.30 165.52
C ILE A 394 -66.16 -10.60 164.71
N ASN A 395 -65.11 -9.77 164.89
CA ASN A 395 -63.77 -9.85 164.27
C ASN A 395 -63.75 -9.73 162.71
N GLY A 396 -62.68 -9.28 162.06
CA GLY A 396 -61.46 -8.67 162.59
C GLY A 396 -60.30 -8.76 161.58
N ASP A 397 -59.84 -7.59 161.09
CA ASP A 397 -58.50 -7.19 160.65
C ASP A 397 -57.52 -8.12 159.87
N VAL A 398 -56.81 -7.48 158.91
CA VAL A 398 -55.36 -7.64 158.59
C VAL A 398 -54.89 -8.75 157.61
N GLU A 399 -54.28 -8.28 156.49
CA GLU A 399 -53.08 -8.80 155.75
C GLU A 399 -53.06 -10.24 155.18
N GLU A 400 -52.12 -10.68 154.32
CA GLU A 400 -51.38 -10.08 153.16
C GLU A 400 -50.76 -11.27 152.36
N LEU A 401 -50.21 -11.00 151.16
CA LEU A 401 -49.10 -11.73 150.50
C LEU A 401 -49.21 -13.21 150.04
N ALA A 402 -48.51 -13.44 148.90
CA ALA A 402 -47.71 -14.63 148.56
C ALA A 402 -48.40 -15.99 148.23
N SER A 403 -47.81 -16.89 147.42
CA SER A 403 -46.77 -16.76 146.37
C SER A 403 -46.61 -18.04 145.51
N SER A 404 -46.08 -17.85 144.30
CA SER A 404 -45.08 -18.70 143.59
C SER A 404 -45.16 -20.25 143.57
N ALA A 405 -45.32 -20.78 142.34
CA ALA A 405 -44.44 -21.82 141.76
C ALA A 405 -44.50 -21.63 140.21
N MET A 406 -43.44 -21.43 139.41
CA MET A 406 -42.03 -21.87 139.42
C MET A 406 -41.94 -23.40 139.18
N ARG A 407 -41.29 -23.94 138.14
CA ARG A 407 -39.96 -23.67 137.51
C ARG A 407 -40.04 -23.85 135.97
N GLN A 408 -39.19 -23.29 135.09
CA GLN A 408 -37.71 -23.32 134.96
C GLN A 408 -37.17 -24.76 134.74
N ASN A 409 -36.16 -25.06 133.88
CA ASN A 409 -35.26 -24.24 133.05
C ASN A 409 -34.60 -25.06 131.90
N LEU A 410 -34.10 -24.38 130.85
CA LEU A 410 -32.74 -24.39 130.22
C LEU A 410 -31.85 -25.69 130.23
N THR A 411 -30.85 -25.93 129.35
CA THR A 411 -29.98 -25.03 128.53
C THR A 411 -29.23 -25.76 127.37
N ASN A 412 -28.98 -25.03 126.26
CA ASN A 412 -27.78 -24.95 125.38
C ASN A 412 -27.03 -26.15 124.72
N GLY A 413 -26.67 -25.93 123.43
CA GLY A 413 -25.41 -26.38 122.76
C GLY A 413 -25.57 -27.12 121.40
N ALA A 414 -24.78 -26.89 120.34
CA ALA A 414 -23.77 -25.85 120.05
C ALA A 414 -23.36 -25.81 118.53
N CYS A 415 -22.67 -24.72 118.13
CA CYS A 415 -21.73 -24.58 116.98
C CYS A 415 -22.21 -24.31 115.51
N GLN A 416 -21.28 -23.70 114.77
CA GLN A 416 -21.24 -23.19 113.37
C GLN A 416 -19.86 -23.61 112.74
N PRO A 417 -19.34 -23.15 111.56
CA PRO A 417 -19.65 -22.01 110.66
C PRO A 417 -20.16 -22.50 109.25
N SER A 418 -19.91 -21.99 108.02
CA SER A 418 -18.93 -21.07 107.38
C SER A 418 -19.43 -20.45 106.05
N CYS A 419 -18.64 -19.54 105.45
CA CYS A 419 -18.77 -18.98 104.07
C CYS A 419 -17.37 -19.02 103.38
N PRO A 420 -16.96 -18.23 102.33
CA PRO A 420 -17.51 -17.02 101.66
C PRO A 420 -18.35 -17.38 100.40
N ALA A 421 -18.44 -16.70 99.23
CA ALA A 421 -17.79 -15.53 98.61
C ALA A 421 -18.62 -15.02 97.37
N GLU A 422 -18.47 -13.82 96.79
CA GLU A 422 -17.78 -12.60 97.27
C GLU A 422 -18.43 -11.27 96.76
N THR A 423 -17.98 -10.65 95.66
CA THR A 423 -18.33 -9.28 95.21
C THR A 423 -18.31 -9.10 93.66
N ARG A 424 -18.70 -7.99 92.99
CA ARG A 424 -19.14 -6.58 93.27
C ARG A 424 -20.05 -6.13 92.08
N GLY A 425 -20.95 -5.14 92.11
CA GLY A 425 -20.79 -3.68 92.36
C GLY A 425 -20.18 -2.95 91.14
N HIS A 426 -20.68 -1.85 90.54
CA HIS A 426 -21.80 -0.91 90.82
C HIS A 426 -22.22 -0.13 89.53
N LEU A 427 -23.07 0.92 89.60
CA LEU A 427 -23.68 1.62 88.44
C LEU A 427 -23.14 3.05 88.10
N GLN A 428 -23.11 3.36 86.80
CA GLN A 428 -23.30 4.66 86.09
C GLN A 428 -22.40 5.94 86.31
N ARG A 429 -21.81 6.38 85.17
CA ARG A 429 -21.88 7.72 84.52
C ARG A 429 -20.87 8.88 84.77
N ILE A 430 -20.53 9.55 83.64
CA ILE A 430 -20.35 11.01 83.37
C ILE A 430 -18.93 11.64 83.15
N ILE A 431 -18.63 11.94 81.86
CA ILE A 431 -18.03 13.15 81.21
C ILE A 431 -16.50 13.50 81.31
N SER A 432 -15.85 13.46 80.13
CA SER A 432 -14.80 14.33 79.48
C SER A 432 -13.47 14.72 80.20
N ILE A 433 -12.40 15.18 79.50
CA ILE A 433 -12.15 15.43 78.04
C ILE A 433 -11.02 14.47 77.53
N GLU A 434 -10.07 14.66 76.58
CA GLU A 434 -9.48 15.71 75.69
C GLU A 434 -9.24 15.09 74.26
N GLU A 435 -9.26 15.80 73.12
CA GLU A 435 -8.14 16.40 72.33
C GLU A 435 -6.84 15.56 72.15
N ASP A 436 -6.22 15.39 70.96
CA ASP A 436 -6.56 15.64 69.52
C ASP A 436 -5.57 14.79 68.65
N HIS A 437 -5.84 14.33 67.40
CA HIS A 437 -5.70 15.06 66.12
C HIS A 437 -6.26 14.26 64.92
N LEU A 438 -6.75 14.98 63.89
CA LEU A 438 -7.05 14.53 62.52
C LEU A 438 -5.93 15.00 61.55
N PRO A 439 -5.78 14.50 60.30
CA PRO A 439 -6.81 14.32 59.25
C PRO A 439 -6.74 12.90 58.58
N HIS A 440 -7.54 12.48 57.59
CA HIS A 440 -8.65 13.02 56.77
C HIS A 440 -9.52 11.83 56.25
N LEU A 441 -10.50 11.86 55.31
CA LEU A 441 -10.98 12.86 54.33
C LEU A 441 -12.54 12.74 54.14
N LEU A 442 -13.05 12.88 52.91
CA LEU A 442 -14.46 12.97 52.50
C LEU A 442 -15.29 11.66 52.48
N GLN A 443 -16.40 11.73 53.20
CA GLN A 443 -17.81 11.43 52.83
C GLN A 443 -18.18 11.11 51.36
N THR A 444 -19.27 10.34 51.22
CA THR A 444 -19.96 9.91 49.99
C THR A 444 -20.73 11.00 49.25
N ASP A 445 -20.80 10.89 47.92
CA ASP A 445 -22.04 10.96 47.12
C ASP A 445 -21.83 10.31 45.73
N CYS A 446 -22.91 9.89 45.06
CA CYS A 446 -22.86 9.22 43.75
C CYS A 446 -22.65 10.21 42.58
N PRO A 447 -22.16 9.74 41.41
CA PRO A 447 -23.11 9.55 40.31
C PRO A 447 -22.84 8.38 39.34
N GLU A 448 -23.92 8.00 38.65
CA GLU A 448 -24.14 7.47 37.28
C GLU A 448 -23.06 6.73 36.46
N ASN A 449 -23.55 5.77 35.66
CA ASN A 449 -22.79 4.85 34.80
C ASN A 449 -21.96 5.55 33.70
N ILE A 450 -20.67 5.22 33.61
CA ILE A 450 -19.92 5.19 32.34
C ILE A 450 -19.05 3.92 32.36
N ASP A 451 -19.21 3.04 31.37
CA ASP A 451 -18.54 1.74 31.29
C ASP A 451 -17.62 1.67 30.06
N LEU A 452 -16.30 1.59 30.27
CA LEU A 452 -15.31 1.48 29.18
C LEU A 452 -13.99 0.81 29.66
N THR A 453 -13.29 0.26 28.65
CA THR A 453 -11.94 -0.35 28.66
C THR A 453 -11.88 -1.86 28.99
N PRO A 454 -10.84 -2.59 28.52
CA PRO A 454 -10.57 -2.74 27.10
C PRO A 454 -10.27 -4.21 26.69
N THR A 455 -10.48 -4.56 25.41
CA THR A 455 -9.88 -5.76 24.81
C THR A 455 -9.18 -5.44 23.49
N SER A 456 -8.09 -6.16 23.18
CA SER A 456 -7.16 -5.88 22.07
C SER A 456 -6.70 -7.20 21.39
N PRO A 457 -6.26 -7.19 20.11
CA PRO A 457 -6.63 -8.29 19.21
C PRO A 457 -5.48 -9.01 18.47
N ARG A 458 -5.82 -10.16 17.86
CA ARG A 458 -5.15 -10.91 16.78
C ARG A 458 -6.09 -12.07 16.39
N GLY A 459 -6.32 -12.52 15.17
CA GLY A 459 -6.13 -12.06 13.76
C GLY A 459 -7.20 -12.84 12.93
N GLN A 460 -7.52 -12.63 11.66
CA GLN A 460 -6.76 -12.28 10.44
C GLN A 460 -7.77 -11.75 9.37
N PRO A 461 -7.35 -11.31 8.16
CA PRO A 461 -8.26 -10.63 7.23
C PRO A 461 -9.18 -11.56 6.45
N VAL A 462 -10.47 -11.17 6.38
CA VAL A 462 -11.39 -11.49 5.29
C VAL A 462 -11.85 -10.16 4.72
N GLY A 463 -11.89 -10.02 3.39
CA GLY A 463 -12.37 -8.79 2.75
C GLY A 463 -13.79 -8.48 3.20
N LYS A 464 -14.02 -7.26 3.70
CA LYS A 464 -15.35 -6.81 4.13
C LYS A 464 -15.90 -5.78 3.17
N GLU A 465 -17.07 -6.12 2.64
CA GLU A 465 -17.92 -5.24 1.86
C GLU A 465 -18.36 -4.03 2.72
N THR A 466 -18.60 -2.89 2.07
CA THR A 466 -18.98 -1.65 2.75
C THR A 466 -20.31 -1.79 3.48
N SER A 467 -20.30 -1.57 4.80
CA SER A 467 -21.51 -1.45 5.60
C SER A 467 -22.30 -0.20 5.20
N ILE A 468 -23.37 -0.38 4.44
CA ILE A 468 -24.31 0.70 4.10
C ILE A 468 -25.24 0.90 5.29
N ASN A 469 -25.25 2.11 5.87
CA ASN A 469 -26.33 2.52 6.77
C ASN A 469 -27.57 2.86 5.92
N GLU A 470 -28.70 2.18 6.16
CA GLU A 470 -29.96 2.47 5.49
C GLU A 470 -30.66 3.70 6.09
N GLU A 471 -30.39 4.89 5.55
CA GLU A 471 -31.42 5.95 5.42
C GLU A 471 -31.19 6.73 4.13
N GLY A 472 -32.19 6.69 3.24
CA GLY A 472 -32.19 7.40 1.96
C GLY A 472 -31.35 6.72 0.86
N SER A 473 -31.98 6.44 -0.28
CA SER A 473 -31.26 6.01 -1.49
C SER A 473 -30.40 7.17 -2.01
N PRO A 474 -29.06 7.07 -2.05
CA PRO A 474 -28.24 8.12 -2.64
C PRO A 474 -28.53 8.20 -4.14
N SER A 475 -28.86 9.40 -4.63
CA SER A 475 -28.82 9.68 -6.06
C SER A 475 -27.41 9.39 -6.59
N PRO A 476 -27.26 8.89 -7.84
CA PRO A 476 -25.93 8.76 -8.44
C PRO A 476 -25.25 10.14 -8.45
N PRO A 477 -23.94 10.21 -8.16
CA PRO A 477 -23.23 11.49 -8.11
C PRO A 477 -23.26 12.16 -9.48
N ASP A 478 -23.52 13.47 -9.51
CA ASP A 478 -23.60 14.27 -10.73
C ASP A 478 -22.28 14.27 -11.52
N ARG A 479 -21.16 14.14 -10.79
CA ARG A 479 -19.79 14.20 -11.31
C ARG A 479 -18.90 13.22 -10.56
N LEU A 480 -17.85 12.76 -11.23
CA LEU A 480 -16.84 11.86 -10.68
C LEU A 480 -15.46 12.37 -11.11
N PHE A 481 -14.55 12.56 -10.15
CA PHE A 481 -13.19 13.04 -10.39
C PHE A 481 -12.15 12.10 -9.79
N LYS A 482 -11.12 11.79 -10.58
CA LYS A 482 -9.97 10.97 -10.21
C LYS A 482 -8.83 11.86 -9.71
N ILE A 483 -8.55 11.77 -8.41
CA ILE A 483 -7.48 12.49 -7.72
C ILE A 483 -6.34 11.53 -7.36
N VAL A 484 -5.11 11.86 -7.73
CA VAL A 484 -3.91 11.07 -7.38
C VAL A 484 -3.10 11.79 -6.30
N LEU A 485 -2.78 11.11 -5.20
CA LEU A 485 -1.97 11.66 -4.11
C LEU A 485 -0.51 11.21 -4.23
N VAL A 486 0.42 12.16 -4.34
CA VAL A 486 1.86 11.91 -4.47
C VAL A 486 2.69 12.69 -3.45
N GLY A 487 3.95 12.32 -3.28
CA GLY A 487 4.83 12.81 -2.22
C GLY A 487 5.57 11.66 -1.53
N ASN A 488 6.66 12.01 -0.83
CA ASN A 488 7.60 11.05 -0.24
C ASN A 488 6.95 10.09 0.77
N SER A 489 7.71 9.07 1.19
CA SER A 489 7.33 8.18 2.28
C SER A 489 7.10 8.98 3.58
N SER A 490 6.26 8.45 4.47
CA SER A 490 5.90 9.01 5.78
C SER A 490 5.32 10.45 5.84
N VAL A 491 5.11 11.17 4.72
CA VAL A 491 4.46 12.50 4.73
C VAL A 491 2.99 12.48 5.16
N GLY A 492 2.35 11.31 5.14
CA GLY A 492 1.01 11.09 5.72
C GLY A 492 -0.17 11.06 4.74
N LYS A 493 0.06 10.76 3.44
CA LYS A 493 -0.98 10.68 2.40
C LYS A 493 -2.14 9.75 2.79
N THR A 494 -1.82 8.51 3.18
CA THR A 494 -2.76 7.52 3.71
C THR A 494 -3.50 7.99 4.96
N SER A 495 -2.82 8.73 5.84
CA SER A 495 -3.42 9.32 7.05
C SER A 495 -4.39 10.44 6.72
N LEU A 496 -4.10 11.26 5.71
CA LEU A 496 -5.03 12.27 5.20
C LEU A 496 -6.28 11.61 4.64
N LEU A 497 -6.12 10.55 3.84
CA LEU A 497 -7.25 9.82 3.25
C LEU A 497 -8.13 9.15 4.30
N ARG A 498 -7.58 8.46 5.30
CA ARG A 498 -8.40 7.90 6.40
C ARG A 498 -9.08 8.97 7.26
N ARG A 499 -8.43 10.12 7.45
CA ARG A 499 -9.05 11.29 8.12
C ARG A 499 -10.16 11.92 7.26
N PHE A 500 -10.01 11.95 5.93
CA PHE A 500 -11.02 12.49 5.03
C PHE A 500 -12.19 11.53 4.79
N CYS A 501 -11.93 10.23 4.66
CA CYS A 501 -12.91 9.16 4.46
C CYS A 501 -13.68 8.86 5.75
N ASP A 502 -12.96 8.42 6.79
CA ASP A 502 -13.51 7.68 7.94
C ASP A 502 -13.46 8.50 9.24
N ASP A 503 -12.98 9.75 9.16
CA ASP A 503 -12.58 10.61 10.30
C ASP A 503 -11.65 9.91 11.32
N CYS A 504 -10.81 8.98 10.83
CA CYS A 504 -9.95 8.16 11.67
C CYS A 504 -8.45 8.47 11.47
N PHE A 505 -7.72 8.62 12.58
CA PHE A 505 -6.26 8.76 12.57
C PHE A 505 -5.60 7.64 13.39
N HIS A 506 -4.60 6.98 12.78
CA HIS A 506 -3.87 5.87 13.39
C HIS A 506 -2.37 6.23 13.50
N PRO A 507 -1.84 6.53 14.71
CA PRO A 507 -0.43 6.77 14.90
C PRO A 507 0.37 5.49 14.58
N GLY A 508 1.54 5.65 13.95
CA GLY A 508 2.35 4.49 13.52
C GLY A 508 1.80 3.74 12.30
N THR A 509 0.99 4.39 11.45
CA THR A 509 0.57 3.83 10.15
C THR A 509 1.78 3.33 9.35
N SER A 510 1.74 2.06 8.92
CA SER A 510 2.77 1.41 8.12
C SER A 510 2.90 2.05 6.72
N ALA A 511 4.06 1.85 6.08
CA ALA A 511 4.29 2.33 4.72
C ALA A 511 3.37 1.60 3.72
N THR A 512 2.61 2.35 2.91
CA THR A 512 1.78 1.81 1.83
C THR A 512 2.63 0.96 0.87
N VAL A 513 2.19 -0.27 0.60
CA VAL A 513 2.80 -1.17 -0.37
C VAL A 513 1.92 -1.16 -1.61
N GLY A 514 2.46 -0.73 -2.75
CA GLY A 514 1.68 -0.53 -3.97
C GLY A 514 0.85 0.76 -3.93
N ILE A 515 -0.43 0.67 -4.29
CA ILE A 515 -1.35 1.79 -4.45
C ILE A 515 -2.69 1.39 -3.83
N ASP A 516 -3.29 2.27 -3.04
CA ASP A 516 -4.58 2.06 -2.38
C ASP A 516 -5.65 2.96 -3.02
N TYR A 517 -6.92 2.57 -2.91
CA TYR A 517 -8.04 3.21 -3.60
C TYR A 517 -9.19 3.49 -2.64
N SER A 518 -9.70 4.72 -2.65
CA SER A 518 -10.81 5.14 -1.80
C SER A 518 -11.76 6.05 -2.58
N VAL A 519 -13.07 5.95 -2.30
CA VAL A 519 -14.08 6.82 -2.88
C VAL A 519 -14.82 7.55 -1.77
N LYS A 520 -14.98 8.87 -1.90
CA LYS A 520 -15.91 9.63 -1.07
C LYS A 520 -16.76 10.57 -1.92
N THR A 521 -18.08 10.48 -1.76
CA THR A 521 -19.01 11.48 -2.30
C THR A 521 -19.11 12.64 -1.32
N ILE A 522 -19.02 13.86 -1.83
CA ILE A 522 -19.18 15.10 -1.09
C ILE A 522 -20.11 16.05 -1.86
N THR A 523 -20.89 16.85 -1.13
CA THR A 523 -21.72 17.91 -1.73
C THR A 523 -20.86 19.16 -1.93
N VAL A 524 -20.75 19.65 -3.16
CA VAL A 524 -19.95 20.83 -3.53
C VAL A 524 -20.82 21.75 -4.38
N ASP A 525 -21.21 22.89 -3.80
CA ASP A 525 -22.05 23.93 -4.41
C ASP A 525 -23.32 23.31 -5.04
N ASP A 526 -24.13 22.69 -4.17
CA ASP A 526 -25.40 22.02 -4.48
C ASP A 526 -25.34 20.91 -5.55
N SER A 527 -24.18 20.27 -5.72
CA SER A 527 -24.00 19.07 -6.56
C SER A 527 -23.29 17.95 -5.80
N GLN A 528 -23.66 16.69 -6.05
CA GLN A 528 -23.00 15.50 -5.50
C GLN A 528 -21.78 15.14 -6.35
N VAL A 529 -20.58 15.22 -5.76
CA VAL A 529 -19.31 14.97 -6.45
C VAL A 529 -18.60 13.78 -5.81
N ALA A 530 -18.36 12.72 -6.59
CA ALA A 530 -17.61 11.55 -6.15
C ALA A 530 -16.11 11.71 -6.43
N LEU A 531 -15.29 11.71 -5.37
CA LEU A 531 -13.83 11.76 -5.47
C LEU A 531 -13.27 10.34 -5.42
N GLN A 532 -12.71 9.85 -6.53
CA GLN A 532 -11.88 8.64 -6.60
C GLN A 532 -10.44 9.01 -6.25
N MET A 533 -10.00 8.65 -5.05
CA MET A 533 -8.69 9.01 -4.51
C MET A 533 -7.74 7.81 -4.55
N TRP A 534 -6.55 8.03 -5.11
CA TRP A 534 -5.50 7.02 -5.25
C TRP A 534 -4.32 7.36 -4.33
N ASP A 535 -4.12 6.59 -3.25
CA ASP A 535 -2.92 6.70 -2.41
C ASP A 535 -1.75 6.01 -3.09
N THR A 536 -0.59 6.67 -3.15
CA THR A 536 0.60 6.08 -3.77
C THR A 536 1.67 5.77 -2.73
N ALA A 537 2.31 4.60 -2.82
CA ALA A 537 3.49 4.28 -2.04
C ALA A 537 4.54 5.40 -2.21
N GLY A 538 4.82 6.13 -1.13
CA GLY A 538 5.71 7.31 -1.17
C GLY A 538 7.20 6.97 -1.35
N GLN A 539 7.55 5.70 -1.48
CA GLN A 539 8.91 5.29 -1.83
C GLN A 539 9.21 5.67 -3.28
N GLU A 540 10.16 6.58 -3.44
CA GLU A 540 10.83 6.97 -4.68
C GLU A 540 11.21 5.79 -5.60
N ARG A 541 11.49 4.60 -5.04
CA ARG A 541 11.73 3.36 -5.80
C ARG A 541 10.56 2.90 -6.70
N TYR A 542 9.32 3.31 -6.40
CA TYR A 542 8.13 2.94 -7.19
C TYR A 542 7.65 4.03 -8.16
N ARG A 543 8.43 5.10 -8.34
CA ARG A 543 8.07 6.28 -9.15
C ARG A 543 7.69 5.96 -10.61
N SER A 544 8.27 4.92 -11.20
CA SER A 544 7.89 4.40 -12.52
C SER A 544 6.47 3.81 -12.53
N ILE A 545 6.12 3.04 -11.49
CA ILE A 545 4.79 2.46 -11.28
C ILE A 545 3.75 3.57 -11.05
N THR A 546 4.13 4.71 -10.47
CA THR A 546 3.25 5.87 -10.30
C THR A 546 2.84 6.51 -11.63
N LYS A 547 3.74 6.59 -12.63
CA LYS A 547 3.49 7.34 -13.88
C LYS A 547 2.25 6.88 -14.65
N GLN A 548 1.97 5.57 -14.67
CA GLN A 548 0.79 5.02 -15.35
C GLN A 548 -0.55 5.46 -14.72
N PHE A 549 -0.59 5.86 -13.44
CA PHE A 549 -1.81 6.33 -12.77
C PHE A 549 -2.12 7.80 -13.04
N PHE A 550 -1.14 8.59 -13.50
CA PHE A 550 -1.35 9.98 -13.92
C PHE A 550 -2.17 10.11 -15.21
N ARG A 551 -2.19 9.06 -16.07
CA ARG A 551 -3.09 9.02 -17.24
C ARG A 551 -4.54 9.13 -16.78
N LYS A 552 -5.27 10.09 -17.35
CA LYS A 552 -6.66 10.42 -17.00
C LYS A 552 -6.85 10.67 -15.49
N ALA A 553 -5.90 11.34 -14.84
CA ALA A 553 -6.16 11.95 -13.53
C ALA A 553 -6.74 13.34 -13.78
N ASP A 554 -7.84 13.68 -13.11
CA ASP A 554 -8.49 14.99 -13.27
C ASP A 554 -7.81 16.03 -12.36
N GLY A 555 -7.27 15.61 -11.22
CA GLY A 555 -6.50 16.45 -10.30
C GLY A 555 -5.38 15.69 -9.59
N VAL A 556 -4.37 16.42 -9.11
CA VAL A 556 -3.22 15.84 -8.38
C VAL A 556 -2.94 16.60 -7.08
N VAL A 557 -2.71 15.84 -6.01
CA VAL A 557 -2.33 16.37 -4.69
C VAL A 557 -0.88 16.00 -4.41
N VAL A 558 0.00 16.99 -4.33
CA VAL A 558 1.41 16.83 -3.96
C VAL A 558 1.58 17.18 -2.49
N MET A 559 1.95 16.19 -1.66
CA MET A 559 2.07 16.34 -0.22
C MET A 559 3.52 16.33 0.25
N TYR A 560 3.85 17.26 1.15
CA TYR A 560 5.07 17.27 1.94
C TYR A 560 4.77 17.33 3.44
N ASP A 561 5.81 17.20 4.26
CA ASP A 561 5.77 17.23 5.72
C ASP A 561 6.49 18.49 6.21
N ILE A 562 5.81 19.33 7.01
CA ILE A 562 6.41 20.58 7.50
C ILE A 562 7.63 20.35 8.43
N THR A 563 7.75 19.16 9.02
CA THR A 563 8.85 18.76 9.92
C THR A 563 10.03 18.10 9.21
N ALA A 564 9.97 17.93 7.88
CA ALA A 564 11.01 17.27 7.10
C ALA A 564 11.30 18.02 5.79
N GLU A 565 12.29 18.91 5.79
CA GLU A 565 12.68 19.76 4.65
C GLU A 565 12.95 18.95 3.36
N GLN A 566 13.55 17.76 3.49
CA GLN A 566 13.80 16.85 2.36
C GLN A 566 12.52 16.49 1.59
N SER A 567 11.38 16.41 2.26
CA SER A 567 10.08 16.13 1.62
C SER A 567 9.59 17.31 0.79
N PHE A 568 9.87 18.54 1.22
CA PHE A 568 9.55 19.77 0.49
C PHE A 568 10.47 19.95 -0.72
N THR A 569 11.77 19.72 -0.57
CA THR A 569 12.73 19.75 -1.69
C THR A 569 12.38 18.74 -2.79
N ALA A 570 11.81 17.59 -2.43
CA ALA A 570 11.32 16.60 -3.38
C ALA A 570 10.06 17.03 -4.17
N VAL A 571 9.27 17.99 -3.68
CA VAL A 571 8.04 18.49 -4.36
C VAL A 571 8.33 18.89 -5.80
N ARG A 572 9.44 19.60 -6.04
CA ARG A 572 9.83 20.03 -7.41
C ARG A 572 10.00 18.86 -8.37
N GLN A 573 10.58 17.75 -7.90
CA GLN A 573 10.71 16.54 -8.72
C GLN A 573 9.34 15.89 -8.97
N TRP A 574 8.47 15.84 -7.94
CA TRP A 574 7.11 15.29 -8.09
C TRP A 574 6.31 16.07 -9.13
N LEU A 575 6.42 17.40 -9.16
CA LEU A 575 5.82 18.24 -10.19
C LEU A 575 6.31 17.90 -11.60
N THR A 576 7.62 17.69 -11.79
CA THR A 576 8.16 17.22 -13.09
C THR A 576 7.53 15.89 -13.50
N SER A 577 7.47 14.91 -12.59
CA SER A 577 6.90 13.59 -12.87
C SER A 577 5.38 13.62 -13.12
N VAL A 578 4.65 14.59 -12.56
CA VAL A 578 3.23 14.82 -12.83
C VAL A 578 3.05 15.43 -14.22
N LYS A 579 3.78 16.50 -14.56
CA LYS A 579 3.73 17.11 -15.91
C LYS A 579 4.05 16.10 -17.02
N GLU A 580 5.07 15.27 -16.83
CA GLU A 580 5.45 14.19 -17.75
C GLU A 580 4.34 13.13 -17.99
N GLY A 581 3.51 12.83 -16.99
CA GLY A 581 2.55 11.71 -17.04
C GLY A 581 1.08 12.12 -17.18
N ALA A 582 0.75 13.37 -16.87
CA ALA A 582 -0.60 13.90 -16.82
C ALA A 582 -0.86 14.96 -17.91
N GLY A 583 0.13 15.80 -18.22
CA GLY A 583 -0.02 17.02 -19.01
C GLY A 583 0.14 18.29 -18.15
N GLU A 584 0.03 19.47 -18.77
CA GLU A 584 0.21 20.75 -18.07
C GLU A 584 -1.09 21.39 -17.57
N ASP A 585 -2.26 21.06 -18.15
CA ASP A 585 -3.56 21.69 -17.85
C ASP A 585 -4.30 21.14 -16.60
N ILE A 586 -3.71 20.18 -15.86
CA ILE A 586 -4.37 19.51 -14.74
C ILE A 586 -4.18 20.28 -13.43
N PRO A 587 -5.26 20.60 -12.67
CA PRO A 587 -5.16 21.24 -11.36
C PRO A 587 -4.29 20.46 -10.37
N ILE A 588 -3.26 21.14 -9.84
CA ILE A 588 -2.36 20.59 -8.82
C ILE A 588 -2.50 21.36 -7.50
N MET A 589 -2.68 20.63 -6.41
CA MET A 589 -2.69 21.16 -5.04
C MET A 589 -1.44 20.76 -4.27
N LEU A 590 -0.82 21.71 -3.58
CA LEU A 590 0.30 21.52 -2.66
C LEU A 590 -0.21 21.47 -1.21
N LEU A 591 0.03 20.36 -0.52
CA LEU A 591 -0.32 20.17 0.89
C LEU A 591 0.91 20.07 1.79
N GLY A 592 1.06 21.00 2.73
CA GLY A 592 1.98 20.87 3.87
C GLY A 592 1.29 20.19 5.05
N ASN A 593 1.54 18.90 5.27
CA ASN A 593 0.91 18.13 6.35
C ASN A 593 1.71 18.22 7.67
N LYS A 594 1.06 17.81 8.76
CA LYS A 594 1.56 17.74 10.15
C LYS A 594 1.69 19.09 10.88
N THR A 595 0.78 20.03 10.65
CA THR A 595 0.73 21.30 11.42
C THR A 595 0.51 21.13 12.92
N ASP A 596 0.10 19.95 13.39
CA ASP A 596 0.13 19.56 14.81
C ASP A 596 1.54 19.60 15.43
N LYS A 597 2.60 19.50 14.63
CA LYS A 597 4.01 19.51 15.04
C LYS A 597 4.71 20.84 14.75
N GLU A 598 4.04 21.96 15.00
CA GLU A 598 4.57 23.32 14.76
C GLU A 598 5.93 23.58 15.44
N ILE A 599 6.20 22.94 16.59
CA ILE A 599 7.50 23.03 17.32
C ILE A 599 8.65 22.35 16.55
N GLU A 600 8.36 21.34 15.73
CA GLU A 600 9.33 20.60 14.91
C GLU A 600 9.41 21.14 13.47
N ARG A 601 8.74 22.27 13.17
CA ARG A 601 8.66 22.82 11.82
C ARG A 601 10.04 23.19 11.26
N GLN A 602 10.40 22.57 10.13
CA GLN A 602 11.55 22.93 9.31
C GLN A 602 11.16 23.81 8.13
N VAL A 603 9.97 23.59 7.55
CA VAL A 603 9.48 24.31 6.37
C VAL A 603 8.51 25.42 6.79
N GLN A 604 8.87 26.69 6.57
CA GLN A 604 7.96 27.80 6.82
C GLN A 604 6.87 27.92 5.74
N LYS A 605 5.63 28.16 6.18
CA LYS A 605 4.44 28.34 5.34
C LYS A 605 4.66 29.28 4.15
N GLY A 606 5.30 30.44 4.39
CA GLY A 606 5.62 31.43 3.35
C GLY A 606 6.64 30.97 2.29
N VAL A 607 7.27 29.80 2.42
CA VAL A 607 8.06 29.15 1.36
C VAL A 607 7.14 28.28 0.48
N GLY A 608 6.23 27.52 1.10
CA GLY A 608 5.20 26.74 0.39
C GLY A 608 4.25 27.62 -0.43
N GLU A 609 3.78 28.73 0.14
CA GLU A 609 2.95 29.71 -0.57
C GLU A 609 3.65 30.35 -1.78
N ARG A 610 4.98 30.55 -1.72
CA ARG A 610 5.75 31.06 -2.86
C ARG A 610 5.90 30.00 -3.93
N LEU A 611 6.33 28.79 -3.58
CA LEU A 611 6.45 27.67 -4.53
C LEU A 611 5.12 27.40 -5.25
N ALA A 612 4.00 27.46 -4.53
CA ALA A 612 2.68 27.30 -5.14
C ALA A 612 2.34 28.42 -6.13
N LYS A 613 2.61 29.69 -5.80
CA LYS A 613 2.41 30.83 -6.71
C LYS A 613 3.31 30.73 -7.96
N ASP A 614 4.59 30.40 -7.76
CA ASP A 614 5.59 30.23 -8.83
C ASP A 614 5.21 29.09 -9.80
N CYS A 615 4.50 28.06 -9.31
CA CYS A 615 4.09 26.87 -10.08
C CYS A 615 2.58 26.83 -10.40
N GLN A 616 1.83 27.92 -10.18
CA GLN A 616 0.38 28.03 -10.42
C GLN A 616 -0.48 26.95 -9.72
N MET A 617 -0.10 26.57 -8.50
CA MET A 617 -0.75 25.56 -7.68
C MET A 617 -1.67 26.18 -6.62
N THR A 618 -2.68 25.43 -6.17
CA THR A 618 -3.41 25.76 -4.93
C THR A 618 -2.62 25.29 -3.72
N PHE A 619 -2.61 26.03 -2.60
CA PHE A 619 -1.82 25.71 -1.41
C PHE A 619 -2.64 25.66 -0.13
N TYR A 620 -2.44 24.61 0.67
CA TYR A 620 -2.92 24.50 2.05
C TYR A 620 -1.83 23.92 2.96
N GLU A 621 -1.88 24.27 4.25
CA GLU A 621 -1.27 23.47 5.31
C GLU A 621 -2.38 22.77 6.09
N CYS A 622 -2.15 21.52 6.50
CA CYS A 622 -3.15 20.67 7.13
C CYS A 622 -2.53 19.73 8.19
N SER A 623 -3.39 19.06 8.96
CA SER A 623 -2.98 18.04 9.93
C SER A 623 -3.95 16.86 9.87
N ALA A 624 -3.48 15.73 9.34
CA ALA A 624 -4.23 14.48 9.39
C ALA A 624 -4.49 14.00 10.84
N CYS A 625 -3.63 14.39 11.80
CA CYS A 625 -3.78 14.04 13.21
C CYS A 625 -4.99 14.76 13.83
N SER A 626 -5.06 16.09 13.71
CA SER A 626 -6.13 16.92 14.29
C SER A 626 -7.37 17.09 13.42
N GLY A 627 -7.29 16.78 12.12
CA GLY A 627 -8.32 17.06 11.13
C GLY A 627 -8.24 18.46 10.50
N HIS A 628 -7.38 19.35 11.00
CA HIS A 628 -7.30 20.74 10.55
C HIS A 628 -7.04 20.85 9.03
N ASN A 629 -7.90 21.60 8.35
CA ASN A 629 -7.94 21.86 6.90
C ASN A 629 -8.03 20.61 5.98
N VAL A 630 -8.25 19.41 6.52
CA VAL A 630 -8.31 18.17 5.72
C VAL A 630 -9.54 18.14 4.82
N VAL A 631 -10.72 18.47 5.35
CA VAL A 631 -11.96 18.54 4.55
C VAL A 631 -11.95 19.76 3.62
N GLU A 632 -11.55 20.93 4.13
CA GLU A 632 -11.57 22.20 3.38
C GLU A 632 -10.71 22.16 2.11
N SER A 633 -9.50 21.59 2.20
CA SER A 633 -8.60 21.47 1.05
C SER A 633 -9.16 20.53 -0.02
N MET A 634 -9.71 19.37 0.37
CA MET A 634 -10.33 18.43 -0.57
C MET A 634 -11.62 18.97 -1.21
N VAL A 635 -12.45 19.70 -0.46
CA VAL A 635 -13.64 20.39 -0.99
C VAL A 635 -13.26 21.52 -1.97
N HIS A 636 -12.21 22.30 -1.67
CA HIS A 636 -11.73 23.33 -2.60
C HIS A 636 -11.17 22.72 -3.89
N LEU A 637 -10.39 21.62 -3.80
CA LEU A 637 -9.94 20.89 -4.98
C LEU A 637 -11.12 20.40 -5.83
N ALA A 638 -12.14 19.83 -5.21
CA ALA A 638 -13.35 19.38 -5.90
C ALA A 638 -14.11 20.53 -6.61
N ARG A 639 -14.13 21.74 -6.02
CA ARG A 639 -14.69 22.94 -6.67
C ARG A 639 -13.88 23.34 -7.90
N ILE A 640 -12.55 23.41 -7.80
CA ILE A 640 -11.67 23.75 -8.93
C ILE A 640 -11.86 22.76 -10.09
N LEU A 641 -12.01 21.47 -9.79
CA LEU A 641 -12.29 20.42 -10.78
C LEU A 641 -13.67 20.58 -11.44
N LYS A 642 -14.71 20.90 -10.65
CA LYS A 642 -16.06 21.24 -11.15
C LYS A 642 -16.02 22.44 -12.12
N GLU A 643 -15.37 23.53 -11.71
CA GLU A 643 -15.20 24.74 -12.53
C GLU A 643 -14.38 24.52 -13.81
N GLN A 644 -13.42 23.59 -13.78
CA GLN A 644 -12.67 23.21 -14.98
C GLN A 644 -13.49 22.37 -15.95
N GLU A 645 -14.18 21.34 -15.45
CA GLU A 645 -15.03 20.49 -16.27
C GLU A 645 -16.17 21.29 -16.92
N ASP A 646 -16.75 22.27 -16.21
CA ASP A 646 -17.76 23.19 -16.76
C ASP A 646 -17.19 24.10 -17.85
N ARG A 647 -16.01 24.69 -17.62
CA ARG A 647 -15.31 25.51 -18.62
C ARG A 647 -14.95 24.72 -19.90
N GLU A 648 -14.70 23.42 -19.79
CA GLU A 648 -14.43 22.54 -20.92
C GLU A 648 -15.72 22.13 -21.65
N LYS A 649 -16.82 21.88 -20.92
CA LYS A 649 -18.16 21.68 -21.48
C LYS A 649 -18.64 22.93 -22.24
N GLU A 650 -18.48 24.12 -21.69
CA GLU A 650 -18.84 25.38 -22.36
C GLU A 650 -18.09 25.60 -23.67
N LYS A 651 -16.76 25.42 -23.69
CA LYS A 651 -15.94 25.48 -24.93
C LYS A 651 -16.46 24.49 -25.99
N THR A 652 -16.81 23.28 -25.57
CA THR A 652 -17.33 22.22 -26.46
C THR A 652 -18.69 22.59 -27.05
N VAL A 653 -19.60 23.16 -26.24
CA VAL A 653 -20.91 23.65 -26.70
C VAL A 653 -20.75 24.82 -27.68
N GLN A 654 -19.83 25.75 -27.42
CA GLN A 654 -19.59 26.89 -28.32
C GLN A 654 -19.15 26.45 -29.73
N LEU A 655 -18.25 25.47 -29.83
CA LEU A 655 -17.77 24.90 -31.11
C LEU A 655 -18.88 24.21 -31.92
N VAL A 656 -19.92 23.68 -31.28
CA VAL A 656 -21.10 23.10 -31.96
C VAL A 656 -22.10 24.19 -32.37
N SER A 657 -22.11 25.34 -31.68
CA SER A 657 -23.08 26.42 -31.89
C SER A 657 -22.72 27.40 -33.02
N SER A 658 -21.46 27.44 -33.48
CA SER A 658 -21.06 28.31 -34.59
C SER A 658 -21.72 27.90 -35.90
N PRO A 659 -22.51 28.78 -36.57
CA PRO A 659 -23.08 28.47 -37.88
C PRO A 659 -21.97 28.18 -38.88
N SER A 660 -22.11 27.11 -39.65
CA SER A 660 -21.15 26.74 -40.69
C SER A 660 -21.19 27.73 -41.86
N GLU A 661 -20.33 28.75 -41.80
CA GLU A 661 -20.14 29.68 -42.91
C GLU A 661 -19.80 28.92 -44.19
N LYS A 662 -20.53 29.25 -45.26
CA LYS A 662 -20.48 28.54 -46.53
C LYS A 662 -19.13 28.79 -47.22
N ARG A 663 -18.16 27.89 -47.01
CA ARG A 663 -16.98 27.81 -47.87
C ARG A 663 -17.42 27.41 -49.28
N GLU A 664 -17.54 28.41 -50.16
CA GLU A 664 -17.82 28.21 -51.57
C GLU A 664 -16.73 27.35 -52.21
N LYS A 665 -17.13 26.29 -52.91
CA LYS A 665 -16.22 25.46 -53.69
C LYS A 665 -15.78 26.23 -54.93
N LYS A 666 -14.57 26.80 -54.91
CA LYS A 666 -13.88 27.19 -56.15
C LYS A 666 -13.35 25.91 -56.82
N SER A 667 -13.82 25.63 -58.03
CA SER A 667 -13.21 24.63 -58.90
C SER A 667 -11.82 25.11 -59.32
N CYS A 668 -10.82 24.23 -59.27
CA CYS A 668 -9.58 24.47 -60.00
C CYS A 668 -9.83 24.24 -61.50
N CYS A 669 -9.13 25.00 -62.33
CA CYS A 669 -8.94 24.70 -63.76
C CYS A 669 -7.67 23.86 -63.95
#